data_AF-Q5MPH3-F1
#
_entry.id   AF-Q5MPH3-F1
#
_cell.length_a   1.000
_cell.length_b   1.000
_cell.length_c   1.000
_cell.angle_alpha   90.00
_cell.angle_beta   90.00
_cell.angle_gamma   90.00
#
_symmetry.space_group_name_H-M   'P 1'
#
loop_
_entity.id
_entity.type
_entity.pdbx_description
1 polymer ?
#
loop_
_entity_poly.entity_id
_entity_poly.type
_entity_poly.pdbx_seq_one_letter_code
_entity_poly.pdbx_strand_id
1 'polypeptide(L)'
;KVRSLEKPLPELSHMANNDKEKVAQPLDTASKQQGDVVSLRSQGPFRIERDQNHSVETVDKAFRVNPRENEAHQARLQLLCRICGGSFKTDPYKRCHPVHGPVDNVMQALLIKKEKRATSWPELLAKVVKIDVRGDIDTIYPTHFCHNCWNVIQRKFSSAPCEVYLPRKGRVEWHPHSSSCEVCSTSSRGVKRKRQALNAQVSTKLRIMARHATQIIQVKNTKQVNRKSLMIKMANCSKIHVSTNSLTVDYPADFVKSIFCRICEHILADAVETTCKHLFCPICLLKCLKVMGSYCPSCRYPCFPTDLGSPVKSFLNILNNLTMRCPVKECDEDICLEKYGHHLSSHKVAKDKEGYVHINKGGRPRQHLLSLTRRAQKHRLRELKLQVKAFAEKEEGGDVKSVCLTLFLLALRARNEHRQADELEAIMQGKGTGLHPAVCLAIRVNTFLSCSQYHKMYRTVKAITGRQIFQPLHALRTAEKALLPGYHPFEWQPPLKNVSSNTEVGIIDGLSGLQHLVDDYPVDTISKRFRYDAALASALMDMEEDIFEGLKSQDLDDYEKGPFTVVIKESCDGMGDVSEKHGCGPAVPEKAVRFSFTLMSITVAHDKGNIKVFEESKPNSELCCKPLCLMLADESDHETLTVILSPLVAEREAMKSSELVLEMGGIPRLFRFIFRGTGYDEKLVREVEGLEASGSTYICTLCDATRLEASQNLILHSITRNHAENLERYEMWRSNPYHETVDELRDRVKGVSGKPFIETVPSIDALHCDIGNATEFYKIFQFEVGEVYKKPNASKEERKRWQSTLDKHLRKKMSLKPMTRMNGNFARKLMTKETVEAVCELIQCEERHEALRELMHLYLKMKPVWRSSCPTKECPELVCQYSFNSQRFAELLSTKFSYRYEGKITNYFHKTLAHVPEIIERDGSIGAWASEGNESGNKLFRRFRKMNARQSKCYEMEDV
;
A
#
# COMPACT_ATOMS: atom_id res chain seq x y z
N LYS A 1 -22.69 3.06 -8.36
CA LYS A 1 -22.47 4.51 -8.59
C LYS A 1 -21.68 5.02 -7.39
N VAL A 2 -20.50 5.60 -7.59
CA VAL A 2 -19.69 6.16 -6.50
C VAL A 2 -20.12 7.61 -6.28
N ARG A 3 -20.27 8.04 -5.01
CA ARG A 3 -20.34 9.45 -4.63
C ARG A 3 -19.00 9.86 -4.03
N SER A 4 -18.60 11.11 -4.29
CA SER A 4 -17.41 11.73 -3.71
C SER A 4 -17.56 11.92 -2.20
N LEU A 5 -16.43 11.84 -1.50
CA LEU A 5 -16.28 12.31 -0.11
C LEU A 5 -15.64 13.70 -0.16
N GLU A 6 -16.44 14.73 0.09
CA GLU A 6 -15.94 16.08 0.39
C GLU A 6 -15.98 16.26 1.92
N LYS A 7 -14.88 16.75 2.49
CA LYS A 7 -14.80 17.12 3.91
C LYS A 7 -15.11 18.62 4.05
N PRO A 8 -16.04 19.03 4.93
CA PRO A 8 -16.08 20.39 5.42
C PRO A 8 -14.81 20.72 6.21
N LEU A 9 -14.39 21.98 6.17
CA LEU A 9 -13.46 22.56 7.15
C LEU A 9 -14.28 23.12 8.33
N PRO A 10 -13.74 23.12 9.57
CA PRO A 10 -14.42 23.74 10.70
C PRO A 10 -14.37 25.27 10.60
N GLU A 11 -15.49 25.92 10.92
CA GLU A 11 -15.57 27.38 11.02
C GLU A 11 -15.04 27.85 12.39
N LEU A 12 -14.29 28.96 12.40
CA LEU A 12 -13.79 29.58 13.62
C LEU A 12 -14.74 30.70 14.06
N SER A 13 -15.56 30.44 15.08
CA SER A 13 -16.37 31.45 15.74
C SER A 13 -15.53 32.30 16.70
N HIS A 14 -15.31 33.56 16.34
CA HIS A 14 -14.77 34.54 17.28
C HIS A 14 -15.81 34.89 18.35
N MET A 15 -15.46 34.68 19.62
CA MET A 15 -16.05 35.40 20.75
C MET A 15 -14.93 36.17 21.44
N ALA A 16 -15.08 37.48 21.55
CA ALA A 16 -14.16 38.32 22.31
C ALA A 16 -14.72 38.56 23.71
N ASN A 17 -13.84 38.55 24.70
CA ASN A 17 -14.02 39.30 25.94
C ASN A 17 -12.63 39.76 26.42
N ASN A 18 -12.49 41.06 26.65
CA ASN A 18 -11.42 41.58 27.51
C ASN A 18 -11.97 41.56 28.94
N ASP A 19 -11.13 41.28 29.92
CA ASP A 19 -10.77 42.35 30.85
C ASP A 19 -9.41 42.10 31.52
N LYS A 20 -8.97 43.03 32.37
CA LYS A 20 -7.55 43.25 32.71
C LYS A 20 -7.21 43.01 34.19
N GLU A 21 -5.89 43.07 34.44
CA GLU A 21 -5.23 43.34 35.74
C GLU A 21 -5.04 42.13 36.67
N LYS A 22 -3.92 41.99 37.42
CA LYS A 22 -2.61 42.69 37.40
C LYS A 22 -1.53 41.83 38.11
N VAL A 23 -0.27 42.01 37.67
CA VAL A 23 0.99 41.99 38.47
C VAL A 23 1.14 40.98 39.63
N ALA A 24 2.08 40.01 39.49
CA ALA A 24 3.24 39.86 40.40
C ALA A 24 4.25 38.78 39.91
N GLN A 25 5.54 39.11 40.04
CA GLN A 25 6.75 38.27 39.89
C GLN A 25 7.85 38.95 40.76
N PRO A 26 9.06 38.39 40.95
CA PRO A 26 9.54 37.00 40.89
C PRO A 26 10.37 36.63 42.16
N LEU A 27 11.07 35.48 42.15
CA LEU A 27 12.44 35.22 42.68
C LEU A 27 12.70 33.70 42.49
N ASP A 28 13.65 33.17 41.71
CA ASP A 28 14.98 33.55 41.21
C ASP A 28 16.15 33.15 42.15
N THR A 29 16.80 32.02 41.83
CA THR A 29 18.23 31.70 42.08
C THR A 29 18.58 30.38 41.39
N ALA A 30 19.49 30.20 40.42
CA ALA A 30 20.46 31.02 39.66
C ALA A 30 21.95 30.65 39.88
N SER A 31 22.44 29.74 39.03
CA SER A 31 23.84 29.59 38.60
C SER A 31 23.80 28.92 37.21
N LYS A 32 24.26 29.48 36.08
CA LYS A 32 25.40 30.37 35.74
C LYS A 32 26.74 29.75 36.17
N GLN A 33 27.78 29.70 35.35
CA GLN A 33 28.16 30.56 34.21
C GLN A 33 28.40 29.73 32.91
N GLN A 34 28.19 30.20 31.66
CA GLN A 34 28.48 31.50 31.01
C GLN A 34 29.98 31.65 30.64
N GLY A 35 30.38 32.11 29.45
CA GLY A 35 29.65 32.55 28.24
C GLY A 35 30.53 32.32 27.00
N ASP A 36 30.33 32.95 25.82
CA ASP A 36 29.29 33.84 25.28
C ASP A 36 29.48 33.79 23.71
N VAL A 37 29.03 34.63 22.77
CA VAL A 37 28.43 35.98 22.76
C VAL A 37 27.59 36.18 21.46
N VAL A 38 26.48 36.93 21.56
CA VAL A 38 25.94 37.99 20.65
C VAL A 38 26.22 37.89 19.12
N SER A 39 25.24 37.89 18.18
CA SER A 39 24.04 38.76 17.97
C SER A 39 23.11 38.16 16.85
N LEU A 40 21.87 38.58 16.51
CA LEU A 40 20.87 39.54 17.06
C LEU A 40 19.40 39.13 16.66
N ARG A 41 18.72 39.92 15.80
CA ARG A 41 17.34 39.86 15.25
C ARG A 41 17.32 40.62 13.89
N SER A 42 16.26 40.75 13.05
CA SER A 42 14.80 40.55 13.20
C SER A 42 14.06 40.50 11.83
N GLN A 43 12.89 39.82 11.81
CA GLN A 43 11.70 40.05 10.94
C GLN A 43 11.77 39.86 9.39
N GLY A 44 10.63 39.47 8.80
CA GLY A 44 10.35 39.40 7.33
C GLY A 44 9.37 40.50 6.87
N PRO A 45 8.61 40.38 5.74
CA PRO A 45 7.98 39.15 5.20
C PRO A 45 7.78 39.02 3.63
N PHE A 46 7.10 37.93 3.22
CA PHE A 46 6.34 37.67 1.95
C PHE A 46 7.01 37.30 0.58
N ARG A 47 6.74 36.03 0.14
CA ARG A 47 6.46 35.43 -1.21
C ARG A 47 7.09 36.05 -2.50
N ILE A 48 7.63 35.30 -3.48
CA ILE A 48 6.99 34.26 -4.35
C ILE A 48 8.04 33.32 -5.03
N GLU A 49 7.66 32.05 -5.25
CA GLU A 49 8.13 30.99 -6.20
C GLU A 49 9.56 30.89 -6.84
N ARG A 50 10.03 29.62 -6.86
CA ARG A 50 10.49 28.77 -8.01
C ARG A 50 11.98 28.40 -8.23
N ASP A 51 12.12 27.15 -8.71
CA ASP A 51 13.20 26.46 -9.44
C ASP A 51 14.64 26.47 -8.87
N GLN A 52 15.17 25.32 -8.44
CA GLN A 52 15.86 24.30 -9.27
C GLN A 52 17.05 24.89 -10.07
N ASN A 53 18.30 24.49 -9.82
CA ASN A 53 18.81 23.17 -10.25
C ASN A 53 20.18 22.77 -9.63
N HIS A 54 20.64 21.57 -10.01
CA HIS A 54 21.99 20.97 -10.01
C HIS A 54 23.21 21.94 -10.07
N SER A 55 24.45 21.58 -9.73
CA SER A 55 25.11 20.24 -9.69
C SER A 55 26.23 20.24 -8.63
N VAL A 56 26.54 19.14 -7.92
CA VAL A 56 27.48 18.06 -8.32
C VAL A 56 28.73 18.55 -9.05
N GLU A 57 29.92 18.39 -8.44
CA GLU A 57 31.06 17.85 -9.19
C GLU A 57 32.06 17.09 -8.30
N THR A 58 32.51 15.94 -8.78
CA THR A 58 33.53 15.09 -8.17
C THR A 58 34.89 15.35 -8.79
N VAL A 59 35.97 15.38 -8.00
CA VAL A 59 37.34 15.40 -8.56
C VAL A 59 37.71 14.02 -9.10
N ASP A 60 38.04 13.97 -10.39
CA ASP A 60 38.37 12.76 -11.16
C ASP A 60 39.87 12.36 -11.10
N LYS A 61 40.19 11.12 -11.47
CA LYS A 61 41.56 10.64 -11.78
C LYS A 61 41.56 9.68 -12.99
N ALA A 62 41.79 10.26 -14.17
CA ALA A 62 41.79 9.58 -15.46
C ALA A 62 43.00 8.64 -15.72
N PHE A 63 42.84 7.72 -16.68
CA PHE A 63 43.93 6.98 -17.36
C PHE A 63 43.67 6.83 -18.87
N ARG A 64 44.68 6.35 -19.62
CA ARG A 64 44.88 6.58 -21.08
C ARG A 64 44.05 5.68 -22.01
N VAL A 65 43.99 6.10 -23.30
CA VAL A 65 43.16 5.53 -24.39
C VAL A 65 43.97 5.48 -25.70
N ASN A 66 43.58 4.63 -26.67
CA ASN A 66 44.40 4.22 -27.80
C ASN A 66 43.88 4.78 -29.16
N PRO A 67 44.70 5.42 -30.03
CA PRO A 67 44.20 6.18 -31.19
C PRO A 67 43.33 5.40 -32.19
N ARG A 68 43.65 4.13 -32.49
CA ARG A 68 42.87 3.29 -33.43
C ARG A 68 41.45 2.96 -32.92
N GLU A 69 41.19 3.12 -31.63
CA GLU A 69 39.86 2.89 -31.06
C GLU A 69 38.92 4.07 -31.34
N ASN A 70 39.46 5.29 -31.51
CA ASN A 70 38.68 6.50 -31.75
C ASN A 70 38.07 6.55 -33.16
N GLU A 71 38.84 6.28 -34.23
CA GLU A 71 38.30 6.23 -35.61
C GLU A 71 37.19 5.16 -35.73
N ALA A 72 37.48 3.96 -35.20
CA ALA A 72 36.53 2.88 -35.14
C ALA A 72 35.35 3.17 -34.21
N HIS A 73 35.43 4.14 -33.29
CA HIS A 73 34.29 4.63 -32.52
C HIS A 73 33.50 5.68 -33.30
N GLN A 74 34.15 6.65 -33.95
CA GLN A 74 33.47 7.71 -34.70
C GLN A 74 32.57 7.14 -35.80
N ALA A 75 33.02 6.09 -36.48
CA ALA A 75 32.22 5.30 -37.43
C ALA A 75 31.05 4.49 -36.80
N ARG A 76 31.03 4.30 -35.47
CA ARG A 76 29.90 3.75 -34.70
C ARG A 76 28.98 4.85 -34.16
N LEU A 77 29.52 6.01 -33.77
CA LEU A 77 28.80 7.22 -33.39
C LEU A 77 27.80 7.64 -34.49
N GLN A 78 28.26 7.65 -35.75
CA GLN A 78 27.44 7.95 -36.94
C GLN A 78 26.33 6.92 -37.23
N LEU A 79 26.28 5.77 -36.53
CA LEU A 79 25.25 4.73 -36.69
C LEU A 79 24.16 4.80 -35.61
N LEU A 80 24.05 5.93 -34.89
CA LEU A 80 23.16 6.15 -33.75
C LEU A 80 22.34 7.44 -33.92
N CYS A 81 21.13 7.44 -33.35
CA CYS A 81 20.24 8.59 -33.36
C CYS A 81 20.62 9.61 -32.27
N ARG A 82 20.92 10.86 -32.67
CA ARG A 82 21.20 12.01 -31.78
C ARG A 82 20.17 12.25 -30.67
N ILE A 83 18.90 11.92 -30.93
CA ILE A 83 17.75 12.23 -30.08
C ILE A 83 17.44 11.10 -29.08
N CYS A 84 17.57 9.83 -29.48
CA CYS A 84 17.15 8.68 -28.64
C CYS A 84 18.24 7.63 -28.39
N GLY A 85 19.45 7.79 -28.95
CA GLY A 85 20.56 6.84 -28.79
C GLY A 85 20.40 5.49 -29.52
N GLY A 86 19.23 5.20 -30.10
CA GLY A 86 18.98 3.95 -30.84
C GLY A 86 19.77 3.86 -32.14
N SER A 87 20.19 2.65 -32.54
CA SER A 87 20.99 2.44 -33.74
C SER A 87 20.16 2.32 -35.02
N PHE A 88 20.67 2.88 -36.12
CA PHE A 88 20.09 2.71 -37.46
C PHE A 88 20.21 1.28 -38.01
N LYS A 89 21.01 0.40 -37.38
CA LYS A 89 21.20 -1.00 -37.80
C LYS A 89 20.01 -1.93 -37.50
N THR A 90 19.01 -1.47 -36.74
CA THR A 90 17.80 -2.23 -36.39
C THR A 90 16.52 -1.69 -37.02
N ASP A 91 16.62 -0.76 -37.98
CA ASP A 91 15.48 -0.18 -38.70
C ASP A 91 15.36 -0.81 -40.10
N PRO A 92 14.24 -1.47 -40.47
CA PRO A 92 14.08 -2.11 -41.77
C PRO A 92 14.25 -1.20 -42.98
N TYR A 93 14.00 0.11 -42.83
CA TYR A 93 13.94 1.05 -43.96
C TYR A 93 15.16 1.96 -44.08
N LYS A 94 16.13 1.88 -43.15
CA LYS A 94 17.40 2.63 -43.15
C LYS A 94 17.29 4.16 -43.29
N ARG A 95 16.12 4.76 -43.06
CA ARG A 95 15.90 6.21 -43.19
C ARG A 95 16.45 6.97 -41.97
N CYS A 96 17.38 7.87 -42.22
CA CYS A 96 17.93 8.81 -41.23
C CYS A 96 17.85 10.23 -41.78
N HIS A 97 17.73 11.20 -40.87
CA HIS A 97 17.58 12.63 -41.19
C HIS A 97 18.72 13.43 -40.57
N PRO A 98 19.28 14.44 -41.25
CA PRO A 98 20.40 15.23 -40.73
C PRO A 98 19.94 16.15 -39.61
N VAL A 99 20.76 16.30 -38.57
CA VAL A 99 20.49 17.19 -37.42
C VAL A 99 20.65 18.67 -37.79
N HIS A 100 21.48 18.97 -38.80
CA HIS A 100 21.80 20.31 -39.30
C HIS A 100 21.37 20.47 -40.77
N GLY A 101 21.04 21.70 -41.16
CA GLY A 101 20.58 22.04 -42.52
C GLY A 101 19.11 22.46 -42.58
N PRO A 102 18.58 22.73 -43.79
CA PRO A 102 17.17 23.04 -44.00
C PRO A 102 16.28 21.84 -43.65
N VAL A 103 15.02 22.11 -43.34
CA VAL A 103 14.00 21.07 -43.14
C VAL A 103 13.71 20.34 -44.45
N ASP A 104 13.27 19.08 -44.40
CA ASP A 104 12.87 18.37 -45.61
C ASP A 104 11.55 18.90 -46.19
N ASN A 105 11.33 18.66 -47.49
CA ASN A 105 10.18 19.18 -48.24
C ASN A 105 8.82 18.81 -47.62
N VAL A 106 8.72 17.68 -46.92
CA VAL A 106 7.47 17.20 -46.29
C VAL A 106 7.18 18.02 -45.03
N MET A 107 8.19 18.25 -44.19
CA MET A 107 8.08 19.14 -43.03
C MET A 107 7.93 20.62 -43.45
N GLN A 108 8.59 21.04 -44.52
CA GLN A 108 8.49 22.40 -45.05
C GLN A 108 7.05 22.71 -45.51
N ALA A 109 6.42 21.80 -46.25
CA ALA A 109 5.02 21.92 -46.65
C ALA A 109 4.05 22.01 -45.45
N LEU A 110 4.31 21.23 -44.38
CA LEU A 110 3.51 21.26 -43.14
C LEU A 110 3.68 22.57 -42.35
N LEU A 111 4.85 23.20 -42.40
CA LEU A 111 5.14 24.48 -41.72
C LEU A 111 4.59 25.69 -42.47
N ILE A 112 4.64 25.66 -43.82
CA ILE A 112 3.98 26.64 -44.69
C ILE A 112 2.47 26.62 -44.40
N LYS A 113 1.85 25.44 -44.32
CA LYS A 113 0.41 25.26 -44.03
C LYS A 113 -0.02 25.65 -42.60
N LYS A 114 0.90 26.16 -41.76
CA LYS A 114 0.64 26.66 -40.39
C LYS A 114 1.40 27.95 -40.02
N GLU A 115 1.88 28.70 -41.02
CA GLU A 115 2.51 30.02 -40.88
C GLU A 115 3.68 30.09 -39.85
N LYS A 116 4.49 29.02 -39.74
CA LYS A 116 5.63 28.98 -38.81
C LYS A 116 6.95 29.28 -39.51
N ARG A 117 7.60 30.39 -39.14
CA ARG A 117 8.89 30.90 -39.68
C ARG A 117 10.15 30.04 -39.42
N ALA A 118 10.03 28.74 -39.12
CA ALA A 118 11.18 27.87 -38.84
C ALA A 118 11.67 27.18 -40.12
N THR A 119 12.90 27.47 -40.55
CA THR A 119 13.44 27.01 -41.84
C THR A 119 14.48 25.89 -41.75
N SER A 120 14.96 25.56 -40.54
CA SER A 120 16.07 24.63 -40.32
C SER A 120 15.84 23.63 -39.19
N TRP A 121 16.46 22.45 -39.30
CA TRP A 121 16.34 21.38 -38.30
C TRP A 121 16.79 21.79 -36.89
N PRO A 122 17.92 22.50 -36.68
CA PRO A 122 18.34 22.95 -35.36
C PRO A 122 17.33 23.85 -34.65
N GLU A 123 16.53 24.62 -35.39
CA GLU A 123 15.50 25.48 -34.81
C GLU A 123 14.25 24.70 -34.39
N LEU A 124 13.84 23.70 -35.17
CA LEU A 124 12.74 22.80 -34.80
C LEU A 124 13.10 21.92 -33.61
N LEU A 125 14.31 21.34 -33.58
CA LEU A 125 14.73 20.44 -32.50
C LEU A 125 14.79 21.17 -31.15
N ALA A 126 15.30 22.41 -31.14
CA ALA A 126 15.27 23.28 -29.96
C ALA A 126 13.83 23.60 -29.52
N LYS A 127 12.92 23.95 -30.45
CA LYS A 127 11.53 24.35 -30.12
C LYS A 127 10.61 23.18 -29.74
N VAL A 128 10.77 22.01 -30.35
CA VAL A 128 9.80 20.89 -30.29
C VAL A 128 10.24 19.78 -29.33
N VAL A 129 11.56 19.59 -29.18
CA VAL A 129 12.19 18.51 -28.39
C VAL A 129 13.03 19.07 -27.23
N LYS A 130 13.26 20.39 -27.17
CA LYS A 130 14.13 21.07 -26.19
C LYS A 130 15.58 20.56 -26.22
N ILE A 131 16.07 20.17 -27.39
CA ILE A 131 17.47 19.84 -27.64
C ILE A 131 18.05 20.92 -28.54
N ASP A 132 18.91 21.78 -28.00
CA ASP A 132 19.82 22.55 -28.84
C ASP A 132 20.95 21.63 -29.34
N VAL A 133 21.33 21.86 -30.58
CA VAL A 133 22.33 21.14 -31.37
C VAL A 133 23.31 22.09 -32.06
N ARG A 134 23.13 23.41 -31.93
CA ARG A 134 23.92 24.43 -32.65
C ARG A 134 25.40 24.46 -32.28
N GLY A 135 25.77 23.86 -31.15
CA GLY A 135 27.15 23.66 -30.70
C GLY A 135 27.62 22.19 -30.71
N ASP A 136 26.89 21.30 -31.39
CA ASP A 136 27.32 19.91 -31.55
C ASP A 136 28.62 19.81 -32.36
N ILE A 137 29.47 18.85 -31.98
CA ILE A 137 30.76 18.56 -32.64
C ILE A 137 30.75 17.10 -33.13
N ASP A 138 31.07 16.89 -34.41
CA ASP A 138 31.05 15.59 -35.14
C ASP A 138 31.98 14.49 -34.57
N THR A 139 32.78 14.80 -33.55
CA THR A 139 33.65 13.86 -32.81
C THR A 139 33.02 13.36 -31.50
N ILE A 140 31.90 13.95 -31.08
CA ILE A 140 31.21 13.69 -29.80
C ILE A 140 29.74 13.32 -30.03
N TYR A 141 29.06 13.99 -30.97
CA TYR A 141 27.61 13.88 -31.19
C TYR A 141 27.28 13.20 -32.53
N PRO A 142 26.23 12.35 -32.61
CA PRO A 142 25.76 11.85 -33.91
C PRO A 142 25.15 12.97 -34.76
N THR A 143 25.55 13.03 -36.04
CA THR A 143 25.08 14.06 -36.98
C THR A 143 23.67 13.81 -37.54
N HIS A 144 23.04 12.69 -37.19
CA HIS A 144 21.76 12.22 -37.75
C HIS A 144 20.79 11.72 -36.66
N PHE A 145 19.49 11.73 -36.97
CA PHE A 145 18.42 11.15 -36.15
C PHE A 145 17.52 10.18 -36.95
N CYS A 146 16.85 9.26 -36.25
CA CYS A 146 16.09 8.18 -36.90
C CYS A 146 14.69 8.63 -37.34
N HIS A 147 14.14 7.94 -38.34
CA HIS A 147 12.81 8.20 -38.88
C HIS A 147 11.69 8.08 -37.82
N ASN A 148 11.85 7.26 -36.77
CA ASN A 148 10.91 7.24 -35.65
C ASN A 148 10.91 8.52 -34.81
N CYS A 149 12.06 9.16 -34.56
CA CYS A 149 12.09 10.48 -33.93
C CYS A 149 11.52 11.57 -34.86
N TRP A 150 11.77 11.46 -36.17
CA TRP A 150 11.15 12.31 -37.18
C TRP A 150 9.61 12.20 -37.17
N ASN A 151 9.05 10.98 -37.11
CA ASN A 151 7.61 10.74 -37.00
C ASN A 151 7.01 11.34 -35.73
N VAL A 152 7.74 11.34 -34.60
CA VAL A 152 7.29 12.00 -33.35
C VAL A 152 7.26 13.54 -33.51
N ILE A 153 8.25 14.12 -34.20
CA ILE A 153 8.29 15.56 -34.50
C ILE A 153 7.15 15.94 -35.46
N GLN A 154 6.95 15.18 -36.55
CA GLN A 154 5.88 15.40 -37.51
C GLN A 154 4.49 15.34 -36.86
N ARG A 155 4.22 14.29 -36.06
CA ARG A 155 2.93 14.09 -35.40
C ARG A 155 2.57 15.21 -34.41
N LYS A 156 3.55 15.87 -33.78
CA LYS A 156 3.31 17.07 -32.95
C LYS A 156 2.74 18.28 -33.71
N PHE A 157 2.82 18.29 -35.04
CA PHE A 157 2.19 19.32 -35.89
C PHE A 157 0.90 18.84 -36.59
N SER A 158 0.64 17.53 -36.61
CA SER A 158 -0.60 16.91 -37.12
C SER A 158 -1.73 17.01 -36.09
N SER A 159 -2.98 17.14 -36.55
CA SER A 159 -4.15 17.42 -35.71
C SER A 159 -4.89 16.17 -35.22
N ALA A 160 -4.18 15.15 -34.74
CA ALA A 160 -4.76 13.90 -34.22
C ALA A 160 -4.33 13.66 -32.75
N PRO A 161 -5.25 13.42 -31.81
CA PRO A 161 -4.92 13.24 -30.40
C PRO A 161 -4.35 11.84 -30.11
N CYS A 162 -3.14 11.77 -29.56
CA CYS A 162 -2.53 10.53 -29.10
C CYS A 162 -1.40 10.84 -28.09
N GLU A 163 -1.34 10.11 -26.96
CA GLU A 163 -0.24 10.23 -26.00
C GLU A 163 1.04 9.56 -26.51
N VAL A 164 1.85 10.31 -27.26
CA VAL A 164 3.14 9.83 -27.76
C VAL A 164 4.18 9.85 -26.62
N TYR A 165 4.28 8.73 -25.90
CA TYR A 165 5.34 8.51 -24.92
C TYR A 165 6.73 8.56 -25.58
N LEU A 166 7.49 9.62 -25.27
CA LEU A 166 8.95 9.57 -25.36
C LEU A 166 9.46 8.57 -24.31
N PRO A 167 10.37 7.63 -24.65
CA PRO A 167 10.96 6.74 -23.67
C PRO A 167 11.68 7.55 -22.58
N ARG A 168 11.22 7.44 -21.32
CA ARG A 168 11.86 8.07 -20.15
C ARG A 168 13.19 7.37 -19.82
N LYS A 169 14.22 7.68 -20.61
CA LYS A 169 15.57 7.92 -20.10
C LYS A 169 15.81 9.43 -20.12
N GLY A 170 16.76 9.89 -19.30
CA GLY A 170 17.15 11.30 -19.29
C GLY A 170 17.72 11.76 -20.65
N ARG A 171 17.96 13.07 -20.75
CA ARG A 171 18.71 13.69 -21.86
C ARG A 171 19.96 12.86 -22.14
N VAL A 172 20.17 12.40 -23.37
CA VAL A 172 21.35 11.59 -23.71
C VAL A 172 22.56 12.52 -23.74
N GLU A 173 23.40 12.42 -22.69
CA GLU A 173 24.62 13.20 -22.54
C GLU A 173 25.77 12.52 -23.28
N TRP A 174 26.06 13.05 -24.47
CA TRP A 174 27.17 12.61 -25.30
C TRP A 174 28.48 13.21 -24.77
N HIS A 175 29.47 12.36 -24.54
CA HIS A 175 30.74 12.71 -23.89
C HIS A 175 31.92 12.41 -24.83
N PRO A 176 33.02 13.21 -24.81
CA PRO A 176 34.24 12.89 -25.54
C PRO A 176 34.77 11.51 -25.17
N HIS A 177 35.22 10.74 -26.17
CA HIS A 177 35.47 9.31 -25.95
C HIS A 177 36.73 9.02 -25.12
N SER A 178 36.50 8.30 -24.02
CA SER A 178 37.50 7.48 -23.35
C SER A 178 37.25 6.00 -23.60
N SER A 179 38.17 5.12 -23.14
CA SER A 179 38.07 3.66 -23.24
C SER A 179 36.93 3.03 -22.42
N SER A 180 36.13 3.83 -21.72
CA SER A 180 34.97 3.41 -20.91
C SER A 180 33.63 3.94 -21.40
N CYS A 181 33.51 4.35 -22.67
CA CYS A 181 32.23 4.75 -23.26
C CYS A 181 31.26 3.55 -23.37
N GLU A 182 30.14 3.57 -22.63
CA GLU A 182 29.18 2.45 -22.63
C GLU A 182 28.61 2.13 -24.02
N VAL A 183 28.48 3.16 -24.87
CA VAL A 183 27.86 3.09 -26.21
C VAL A 183 28.55 2.10 -27.15
N CYS A 184 29.87 1.93 -27.09
CA CYS A 184 30.58 0.92 -27.91
C CYS A 184 30.65 -0.47 -27.28
N SER A 185 30.35 -0.61 -25.98
CA SER A 185 30.50 -1.88 -25.26
C SER A 185 29.39 -2.90 -25.60
N THR A 186 28.20 -2.42 -25.98
CA THR A 186 26.98 -3.23 -26.13
C THR A 186 26.82 -3.91 -27.49
N SER A 187 27.60 -3.55 -28.50
CA SER A 187 27.38 -3.99 -29.90
C SER A 187 28.20 -5.21 -30.36
N SER A 188 28.82 -5.95 -29.45
CA SER A 188 29.95 -6.86 -29.77
C SER A 188 29.76 -8.36 -29.47
N ARG A 189 28.53 -8.82 -29.18
CA ARG A 189 28.21 -10.25 -28.97
C ARG A 189 27.14 -10.77 -29.94
N GLY A 190 27.51 -10.86 -31.22
CA GLY A 190 26.80 -11.64 -32.24
C GLY A 190 27.51 -12.98 -32.51
N VAL A 191 26.76 -14.04 -32.79
CA VAL A 191 27.28 -15.42 -32.98
C VAL A 191 27.94 -15.60 -34.36
N LYS A 192 29.06 -16.34 -34.43
CA LYS A 192 29.72 -16.71 -35.68
C LYS A 192 28.88 -17.72 -36.49
N ARG A 193 28.59 -17.42 -37.77
CA ARG A 193 28.42 -18.42 -38.86
C ARG A 193 29.15 -17.94 -40.14
N LYS A 194 29.18 -18.78 -41.17
CA LYS A 194 30.16 -18.78 -42.29
C LYS A 194 30.25 -17.46 -43.09
N ARG A 195 31.45 -17.21 -43.65
CA ARG A 195 31.68 -16.30 -44.80
C ARG A 195 31.08 -16.89 -46.08
N GLN A 196 30.65 -16.01 -46.98
CA GLN A 196 30.92 -16.15 -48.42
C GLN A 196 31.14 -14.73 -48.99
N ALA A 197 31.79 -14.59 -50.14
CA ALA A 197 32.30 -13.31 -50.65
C ALA A 197 31.83 -13.01 -52.08
N LEU A 198 31.79 -11.73 -52.44
CA LEU A 198 31.72 -11.21 -53.81
C LEU A 198 32.39 -9.83 -53.86
N ASN A 199 32.86 -9.42 -55.05
CA ASN A 199 33.87 -8.38 -55.26
C ASN A 199 33.31 -7.11 -55.93
N ALA A 200 34.20 -6.12 -56.06
CA ALA A 200 34.24 -5.11 -57.15
C ALA A 200 33.20 -3.96 -57.11
N GLN A 201 33.47 -2.74 -57.61
CA GLN A 201 34.73 -2.06 -58.05
C GLN A 201 34.45 -0.53 -58.20
N VAL A 202 35.51 0.31 -58.25
CA VAL A 202 35.74 1.52 -59.14
C VAL A 202 34.61 2.59 -59.23
N SER A 203 34.80 3.92 -59.17
CA SER A 203 35.92 4.89 -59.06
C SER A 203 35.38 6.22 -58.43
N THR A 204 36.02 7.41 -58.32
CA THR A 204 37.15 8.03 -59.05
C THR A 204 37.90 9.09 -58.21
N LYS A 205 39.16 9.33 -58.60
CA LYS A 205 40.11 10.43 -58.28
C LYS A 205 39.55 11.84 -58.66
N LEU A 206 40.06 13.04 -58.30
CA LEU A 206 41.19 13.69 -57.53
C LEU A 206 40.67 15.16 -57.26
N ARG A 207 41.20 16.14 -56.49
CA ARG A 207 42.20 16.38 -55.40
C ARG A 207 42.51 17.91 -55.42
N ILE A 208 42.62 18.60 -54.27
CA ILE A 208 43.04 20.04 -54.06
C ILE A 208 42.18 21.13 -54.79
N MET A 209 41.97 22.37 -54.33
CA MET A 209 42.68 23.27 -53.39
C MET A 209 41.77 24.12 -52.47
N ALA A 210 42.36 24.67 -51.40
CA ALA A 210 41.87 25.86 -50.67
C ALA A 210 42.35 27.16 -51.38
N ARG A 211 42.02 28.41 -51.01
CA ARG A 211 41.79 29.04 -49.69
C ARG A 211 41.15 30.44 -49.91
N HIS A 212 41.34 31.38 -48.95
CA HIS A 212 40.92 32.81 -48.94
C HIS A 212 39.48 33.10 -48.48
N ALA A 213 39.21 34.18 -47.73
CA ALA A 213 40.12 35.00 -46.89
C ALA A 213 39.37 35.76 -45.76
N THR A 214 40.10 35.97 -44.66
CA THR A 214 39.87 36.94 -43.57
C THR A 214 39.98 38.40 -44.03
N GLN A 215 39.58 39.35 -43.15
CA GLN A 215 40.46 40.50 -42.86
C GLN A 215 40.41 41.00 -41.39
N ILE A 216 40.15 42.29 -41.14
CA ILE A 216 40.50 43.13 -39.96
C ILE A 216 39.24 44.00 -39.64
N ILE A 217 38.91 44.57 -38.47
CA ILE A 217 39.60 45.37 -37.42
C ILE A 217 38.86 45.13 -36.07
N GLN A 218 39.39 44.98 -34.83
CA GLN A 218 40.60 45.38 -34.07
C GLN A 218 40.52 46.75 -33.35
N VAL A 219 40.61 46.78 -32.00
CA VAL A 219 40.89 48.00 -31.21
C VAL A 219 41.86 47.73 -30.05
N LYS A 220 43.10 48.22 -30.23
CA LYS A 220 44.13 48.70 -29.26
C LYS A 220 44.58 47.84 -28.05
N ASN A 221 45.83 48.07 -27.65
CA ASN A 221 46.59 47.36 -26.60
C ASN A 221 46.87 48.29 -25.39
N THR A 222 47.33 47.69 -24.28
CA THR A 222 48.32 48.36 -23.40
C THR A 222 49.36 47.40 -22.82
N LYS A 223 50.60 47.89 -22.70
CA LYS A 223 51.78 47.39 -21.95
C LYS A 223 52.28 45.96 -22.24
N GLN A 224 53.36 45.94 -23.01
CA GLN A 224 54.15 44.77 -23.42
C GLN A 224 55.19 44.38 -22.34
N VAL A 225 54.92 43.35 -21.55
CA VAL A 225 55.92 42.71 -20.67
C VAL A 225 56.79 41.74 -21.49
N ASN A 226 58.07 41.61 -21.11
CA ASN A 226 59.13 41.03 -21.94
C ASN A 226 58.98 39.52 -22.22
N ARG A 227 58.26 39.17 -23.29
CA ARG A 227 57.81 37.80 -23.59
C ARG A 227 58.89 36.86 -24.17
N LYS A 228 59.98 37.38 -24.77
CA LYS A 228 61.04 36.56 -25.39
C LYS A 228 61.82 35.75 -24.33
N SER A 229 62.29 36.41 -23.28
CA SER A 229 63.07 35.78 -22.20
C SER A 229 62.27 34.75 -21.39
N LEU A 230 60.94 34.91 -21.34
CA LEU A 230 60.01 33.98 -20.70
C LEU A 230 59.92 32.64 -21.45
N MET A 231 59.83 32.64 -22.79
CA MET A 231 59.72 31.40 -23.58
C MET A 231 60.99 30.53 -23.49
N ILE A 232 62.18 31.15 -23.49
CA ILE A 232 63.46 30.42 -23.39
C ILE A 232 63.57 29.69 -22.04
N LYS A 233 63.26 30.37 -20.93
CA LYS A 233 63.30 29.77 -19.57
C LYS A 233 62.30 28.61 -19.39
N MET A 234 61.16 28.65 -20.08
CA MET A 234 60.15 27.58 -20.01
C MET A 234 60.53 26.33 -20.83
N ALA A 235 61.37 26.47 -21.87
CA ALA A 235 61.78 25.34 -22.69
C ALA A 235 62.74 24.41 -21.92
N ASN A 236 63.73 24.95 -21.19
CA ASN A 236 64.77 24.23 -20.43
C ASN A 236 65.28 22.97 -21.15
N CYS A 237 65.71 23.15 -22.40
CA CYS A 237 66.11 22.08 -23.33
C CYS A 237 67.63 22.00 -23.56
N SER A 238 68.44 22.76 -22.81
CA SER A 238 69.91 22.79 -22.89
C SER A 238 70.62 21.48 -22.52
N LYS A 239 69.88 20.47 -22.02
CA LYS A 239 70.35 19.10 -21.81
C LYS A 239 69.83 18.11 -22.88
N ILE A 240 69.21 18.59 -23.96
CA ILE A 240 68.46 17.80 -24.94
C ILE A 240 68.72 18.23 -26.40
N HIS A 241 68.89 19.53 -26.65
CA HIS A 241 69.17 20.07 -27.98
C HIS A 241 70.58 20.68 -28.03
N VAL A 242 71.27 20.51 -29.14
CA VAL A 242 72.67 20.94 -29.32
C VAL A 242 72.72 22.43 -29.68
N SER A 243 73.67 23.12 -29.06
CA SER A 243 73.96 24.53 -29.29
C SER A 243 74.62 24.79 -30.65
N THR A 244 74.45 26.01 -31.15
CA THR A 244 75.01 26.48 -32.42
C THR A 244 76.53 26.35 -32.52
N ASN A 245 77.24 26.48 -31.40
CA ASN A 245 78.71 26.48 -31.31
C ASN A 245 79.34 25.08 -31.45
N SER A 246 78.57 24.07 -31.86
CA SER A 246 79.03 22.69 -32.06
C SER A 246 79.14 22.28 -33.53
N LEU A 247 78.73 23.13 -34.48
CA LEU A 247 78.92 22.93 -35.92
C LEU A 247 80.39 23.13 -36.30
N THR A 248 80.89 22.32 -37.23
CA THR A 248 82.32 22.34 -37.63
C THR A 248 82.61 23.16 -38.89
N VAL A 249 81.60 23.79 -39.48
CA VAL A 249 81.67 24.57 -40.73
C VAL A 249 80.92 25.88 -40.58
N ASP A 250 81.53 26.99 -40.99
CA ASP A 250 80.90 28.32 -41.02
C ASP A 250 79.91 28.43 -42.18
N TYR A 251 78.62 28.37 -41.86
CA TYR A 251 77.53 28.52 -42.83
C TYR A 251 76.99 29.97 -42.88
N PRO A 252 76.46 30.44 -44.03
CA PRO A 252 75.87 31.78 -44.14
C PRO A 252 74.75 32.03 -43.12
N ALA A 253 74.75 33.21 -42.52
CA ALA A 253 73.91 33.55 -41.36
C ALA A 253 72.40 33.32 -41.58
N ASP A 254 71.88 33.45 -42.80
CA ASP A 254 70.47 33.22 -43.11
C ASP A 254 70.11 31.74 -43.32
N PHE A 255 71.06 30.91 -43.78
CA PHE A 255 70.92 29.45 -43.74
C PHE A 255 70.92 28.96 -42.29
N VAL A 256 71.84 29.48 -41.47
CA VAL A 256 71.94 29.21 -40.02
C VAL A 256 70.62 29.55 -39.30
N LYS A 257 70.01 30.71 -39.59
CA LYS A 257 68.67 31.08 -39.08
C LYS A 257 67.53 30.16 -39.55
N SER A 258 67.71 29.34 -40.59
CA SER A 258 66.67 28.45 -41.13
C SER A 258 66.61 27.08 -40.41
N ILE A 259 67.74 26.60 -39.89
CA ILE A 259 67.87 25.30 -39.21
C ILE A 259 67.61 25.36 -37.69
N PHE A 260 67.12 26.49 -37.17
CA PHE A 260 66.92 26.73 -35.73
C PHE A 260 65.45 26.72 -35.30
N CYS A 261 65.20 26.17 -34.11
CA CYS A 261 63.89 26.27 -33.48
C CYS A 261 63.62 27.69 -32.98
N ARG A 262 62.60 28.36 -33.53
CA ARG A 262 62.20 29.75 -33.17
C ARG A 262 61.56 29.92 -31.77
N ILE A 263 61.79 28.96 -30.85
CA ILE A 263 61.37 29.00 -29.44
C ILE A 263 62.58 28.90 -28.49
N CYS A 264 63.60 28.10 -28.83
CA CYS A 264 64.79 27.89 -28.00
C CYS A 264 66.12 28.26 -28.66
N GLU A 265 66.10 28.69 -29.93
CA GLU A 265 67.25 29.20 -30.70
C GLU A 265 68.43 28.19 -30.86
N HIS A 266 68.22 26.92 -30.49
CA HIS A 266 69.08 25.76 -30.79
C HIS A 266 68.76 25.13 -32.17
N ILE A 267 69.68 24.27 -32.64
CA ILE A 267 69.49 23.45 -33.85
C ILE A 267 68.24 22.57 -33.70
N LEU A 268 67.46 22.45 -34.78
CA LEU A 268 66.25 21.63 -34.80
C LEU A 268 66.58 20.13 -34.59
N ALA A 269 66.04 19.54 -33.53
CA ALA A 269 65.98 18.08 -33.36
C ALA A 269 64.55 17.60 -33.65
N ASP A 270 64.42 16.55 -34.47
CA ASP A 270 63.15 16.01 -34.99
C ASP A 270 62.21 17.10 -35.51
N ALA A 271 62.74 17.98 -36.37
CA ALA A 271 62.06 19.17 -36.88
C ALA A 271 60.60 18.90 -37.30
N VAL A 272 59.65 19.67 -36.77
CA VAL A 272 58.24 19.65 -37.18
C VAL A 272 57.83 20.97 -37.82
N GLU A 273 57.06 20.87 -38.90
CA GLU A 273 56.48 21.98 -39.64
C GLU A 273 55.02 22.18 -39.21
N THR A 274 54.68 23.41 -38.83
CA THR A 274 53.31 23.82 -38.52
C THR A 274 52.50 24.12 -39.79
N THR A 275 51.17 24.13 -39.72
CA THR A 275 50.26 24.48 -40.85
C THR A 275 50.49 25.85 -41.49
N CYS A 276 51.29 26.71 -40.84
CA CYS A 276 51.77 28.00 -41.33
C CYS A 276 53.27 28.02 -41.69
N LYS A 277 53.86 26.84 -41.98
CA LYS A 277 55.24 26.62 -42.45
C LYS A 277 56.38 27.08 -41.53
N HIS A 278 56.11 27.23 -40.23
CA HIS A 278 57.16 27.54 -39.24
C HIS A 278 57.69 26.25 -38.59
N LEU A 279 59.02 26.17 -38.48
CA LEU A 279 59.77 25.01 -37.98
C LEU A 279 60.12 25.12 -36.49
N PHE A 280 59.91 24.03 -35.75
CA PHE A 280 60.23 23.94 -34.32
C PHE A 280 60.68 22.53 -33.91
N CYS A 281 61.36 22.40 -32.76
CA CYS A 281 61.50 21.10 -32.10
C CYS A 281 60.13 20.70 -31.49
N PRO A 282 59.69 19.43 -31.59
CA PRO A 282 58.35 19.01 -31.14
C PRO A 282 58.10 19.29 -29.66
N ILE A 283 59.11 19.02 -28.82
CA ILE A 283 59.04 19.20 -27.36
C ILE A 283 58.87 20.69 -27.00
N CYS A 284 59.61 21.58 -27.68
CA CYS A 284 59.52 23.02 -27.47
C CYS A 284 58.15 23.58 -27.89
N LEU A 285 57.64 23.14 -29.04
CA LEU A 285 56.33 23.56 -29.53
C LEU A 285 55.20 23.05 -28.62
N LEU A 286 55.19 21.77 -28.24
CA LEU A 286 54.17 21.18 -27.37
C LEU A 286 54.16 21.79 -25.96
N LYS A 287 55.34 22.15 -25.41
CA LYS A 287 55.41 22.94 -24.16
C LYS A 287 54.80 24.34 -24.33
N CYS A 288 55.05 25.00 -25.47
CA CYS A 288 54.58 26.36 -25.73
C CYS A 288 53.05 26.40 -25.95
N LEU A 289 52.51 25.49 -26.76
CA LEU A 289 51.06 25.36 -27.03
C LEU A 289 50.25 25.08 -25.74
N LYS A 290 50.82 24.33 -24.78
CA LYS A 290 50.19 24.08 -23.47
C LYS A 290 50.01 25.33 -22.60
N VAL A 291 50.71 26.43 -22.86
CA VAL A 291 50.67 27.65 -22.03
C VAL A 291 50.18 28.88 -22.81
N MET A 292 50.38 28.93 -24.13
CA MET A 292 49.84 30.01 -24.98
C MET A 292 48.56 29.63 -25.75
N GLY A 293 48.07 28.40 -25.61
CA GLY A 293 46.95 27.86 -26.38
C GLY A 293 47.36 27.41 -27.79
N SER A 294 46.37 26.96 -28.58
CA SER A 294 46.54 26.35 -29.91
C SER A 294 46.90 27.35 -31.02
N TYR A 295 47.97 28.12 -30.84
CA TYR A 295 48.44 29.14 -31.78
C TYR A 295 49.96 29.05 -31.99
N CYS A 296 50.41 29.15 -33.24
CA CYS A 296 51.83 29.13 -33.60
C CYS A 296 52.61 30.25 -32.89
N PRO A 297 53.69 29.97 -32.15
CA PRO A 297 54.43 30.99 -31.40
C PRO A 297 55.05 32.11 -32.25
N SER A 298 55.35 31.86 -33.52
CA SER A 298 55.99 32.84 -34.42
C SER A 298 55.00 33.80 -35.12
N CYS A 299 53.80 33.34 -35.48
CA CYS A 299 52.85 34.13 -36.29
C CYS A 299 51.40 34.13 -35.76
N ARG A 300 51.12 33.43 -34.65
CA ARG A 300 49.80 33.26 -34.01
C ARG A 300 48.70 32.64 -34.89
N TYR A 301 49.04 32.04 -36.02
CA TYR A 301 48.09 31.23 -36.79
C TYR A 301 47.61 30.02 -35.95
N PRO A 302 46.31 29.64 -35.99
CA PRO A 302 45.81 28.46 -35.27
C PRO A 302 46.58 27.19 -35.64
N CYS A 303 47.00 26.44 -34.61
CA CYS A 303 47.84 25.26 -34.76
C CYS A 303 47.54 24.28 -33.61
N PHE A 304 46.95 23.13 -33.94
CA PHE A 304 46.69 22.07 -32.97
C PHE A 304 47.81 21.02 -33.01
N PRO A 305 48.10 20.31 -31.89
CA PRO A 305 49.12 19.26 -31.83
C PRO A 305 48.96 18.12 -32.84
N THR A 306 47.76 17.93 -33.40
CA THR A 306 47.42 16.95 -34.44
C THR A 306 47.89 17.35 -35.84
N ASP A 307 48.17 18.63 -36.06
CA ASP A 307 48.29 19.21 -37.41
C ASP A 307 49.77 19.46 -37.80
N LEU A 308 50.69 18.80 -37.08
CA LEU A 308 52.14 18.96 -37.24
C LEU A 308 52.66 18.01 -38.31
N GLY A 309 53.21 18.56 -39.39
CA GLY A 309 53.82 17.80 -40.47
C GLY A 309 55.30 17.55 -40.23
N SER A 310 55.85 16.55 -40.91
CA SER A 310 57.29 16.46 -41.14
C SER A 310 57.70 17.42 -42.28
N PRO A 311 58.81 18.16 -42.16
CA PRO A 311 59.36 18.98 -43.24
C PRO A 311 59.69 18.16 -44.49
N VAL A 312 59.84 18.85 -45.62
CA VAL A 312 60.21 18.24 -46.90
C VAL A 312 61.52 17.44 -46.77
N LYS A 313 61.54 16.19 -47.26
CA LYS A 313 62.66 15.25 -47.08
C LYS A 313 64.03 15.79 -47.49
N SER A 314 64.11 16.67 -48.50
CA SER A 314 65.36 17.32 -48.90
C SER A 314 65.96 18.20 -47.80
N PHE A 315 65.13 18.94 -47.05
CA PHE A 315 65.57 19.72 -45.90
C PHE A 315 66.03 18.82 -44.75
N LEU A 316 65.33 17.71 -44.48
CA LEU A 316 65.73 16.75 -43.46
C LEU A 316 67.06 16.05 -43.81
N ASN A 317 67.29 15.68 -45.07
CA ASN A 317 68.58 15.16 -45.51
C ASN A 317 69.72 16.18 -45.35
N ILE A 318 69.47 17.47 -45.56
CA ILE A 318 70.49 18.51 -45.33
C ILE A 318 70.77 18.66 -43.83
N LEU A 319 69.72 18.69 -43.00
CA LEU A 319 69.82 18.79 -41.54
C LEU A 319 70.59 17.60 -40.92
N ASN A 320 70.30 16.38 -41.36
CA ASN A 320 70.91 15.15 -40.84
C ASN A 320 72.41 15.02 -41.17
N ASN A 321 72.86 15.61 -42.28
CA ASN A 321 74.26 15.60 -42.72
C ASN A 321 75.10 16.75 -42.14
N LEU A 322 74.55 17.59 -41.25
CA LEU A 322 75.34 18.57 -40.52
C LEU A 322 76.34 17.87 -39.59
N THR A 323 77.62 18.12 -39.79
CA THR A 323 78.72 17.64 -38.94
C THR A 323 78.86 18.47 -37.67
N MET A 324 78.94 17.80 -36.53
CA MET A 324 79.12 18.43 -35.22
C MET A 324 80.14 17.68 -34.37
N ARG A 325 80.93 18.42 -33.59
CA ARG A 325 81.91 17.84 -32.67
C ARG A 325 81.26 17.38 -31.37
N CYS A 326 81.73 16.25 -30.84
CA CYS A 326 81.26 15.77 -29.53
C CYS A 326 81.71 16.71 -28.38
N PRO A 327 80.81 17.09 -27.44
CA PRO A 327 81.16 17.95 -26.31
C PRO A 327 81.62 17.15 -25.06
N VAL A 328 81.87 15.85 -25.18
CA VAL A 328 82.35 14.99 -24.10
C VAL A 328 83.89 15.07 -24.07
N LYS A 329 84.47 15.41 -22.91
CA LYS A 329 85.93 15.37 -22.75
C LYS A 329 86.45 13.96 -23.06
N GLU A 330 87.60 13.88 -23.74
CA GLU A 330 88.21 12.64 -24.26
C GLU A 330 87.49 12.04 -25.49
N CYS A 331 86.73 12.85 -26.26
CA CYS A 331 86.14 12.43 -27.53
C CYS A 331 86.12 13.55 -28.59
N ASP A 332 87.10 13.56 -29.50
CA ASP A 332 87.24 14.55 -30.59
C ASP A 332 86.66 14.09 -31.95
N GLU A 333 85.67 13.19 -31.95
CA GLU A 333 84.98 12.76 -33.18
C GLU A 333 84.02 13.84 -33.72
N ASP A 334 84.16 14.17 -35.01
CA ASP A 334 83.21 14.99 -35.78
C ASP A 334 82.13 14.07 -36.40
N ILE A 335 80.87 14.24 -36.00
CA ILE A 335 79.78 13.26 -36.22
C ILE A 335 78.57 13.95 -36.88
N CYS A 336 77.98 13.32 -37.90
CA CYS A 336 76.72 13.79 -38.51
C CYS A 336 75.55 13.69 -37.51
N LEU A 337 74.70 14.72 -37.46
CA LEU A 337 73.58 14.87 -36.53
C LEU A 337 72.73 13.59 -36.35
N GLU A 338 72.47 12.85 -37.43
CA GLU A 338 71.70 11.59 -37.40
C GLU A 338 72.30 10.49 -36.52
N LYS A 339 73.63 10.41 -36.39
CA LYS A 339 74.33 9.37 -35.61
C LYS A 339 74.64 9.80 -34.16
N TYR A 340 74.59 11.11 -33.89
CA TYR A 340 74.96 11.71 -32.61
C TYR A 340 74.20 11.10 -31.41
N GLY A 341 72.91 10.79 -31.55
CA GLY A 341 72.11 10.18 -30.49
C GLY A 341 72.54 8.76 -30.08
N HIS A 342 73.06 7.96 -31.03
CA HIS A 342 73.61 6.64 -30.74
C HIS A 342 74.98 6.74 -30.07
N HIS A 343 75.85 7.64 -30.53
CA HIS A 343 77.15 7.92 -29.92
C HIS A 343 76.99 8.40 -28.45
N LEU A 344 76.07 9.33 -28.18
CA LEU A 344 75.81 9.80 -26.80
C LEU A 344 75.17 8.72 -25.89
N SER A 345 74.70 7.61 -26.48
CA SER A 345 74.13 6.48 -25.73
C SER A 345 75.19 5.47 -25.29
N SER A 346 76.27 5.22 -26.06
CA SER A 346 77.35 4.30 -25.65
C SER A 346 78.05 4.79 -24.38
N HIS A 347 78.29 6.10 -24.26
CA HIS A 347 78.84 6.76 -23.06
C HIS A 347 77.99 6.55 -21.78
N LYS A 348 76.69 6.24 -21.89
CA LYS A 348 75.80 6.00 -20.73
C LYS A 348 75.79 4.55 -20.26
N VAL A 349 75.95 3.59 -21.17
CA VAL A 349 75.93 2.14 -20.84
C VAL A 349 77.04 1.75 -19.85
N ALA A 350 78.11 2.55 -19.77
CA ALA A 350 79.23 2.33 -18.85
C ALA A 350 79.00 2.73 -17.38
N LYS A 351 77.91 3.42 -17.01
CA LYS A 351 77.73 3.97 -15.64
C LYS A 351 76.58 3.42 -14.80
N ASP A 352 75.50 2.93 -15.41
CA ASP A 352 74.31 2.48 -14.66
C ASP A 352 74.30 0.95 -14.43
N LYS A 353 75.21 0.47 -13.57
CA LYS A 353 75.34 -0.95 -13.20
C LYS A 353 75.13 -1.26 -11.71
N GLU A 354 74.27 -0.52 -11.01
CA GLU A 354 73.66 -1.01 -9.76
C GLU A 354 72.34 -0.28 -9.45
N GLY A 355 71.24 -1.02 -9.43
CA GLY A 355 69.90 -0.47 -9.18
C GLY A 355 68.78 -1.46 -9.51
N TYR A 356 68.03 -1.91 -8.50
CA TYR A 356 66.93 -2.86 -8.69
C TYR A 356 65.76 -2.23 -9.47
N VAL A 357 65.66 -2.56 -10.77
CA VAL A 357 64.53 -2.15 -11.61
C VAL A 357 63.25 -2.84 -11.12
N HIS A 358 62.22 -2.06 -10.79
CA HIS A 358 60.91 -2.61 -10.43
C HIS A 358 60.24 -3.26 -11.66
N ILE A 359 60.42 -4.57 -11.80
CA ILE A 359 59.74 -5.39 -12.82
C ILE A 359 58.24 -5.43 -12.48
N ASN A 360 57.42 -4.79 -13.31
CA ASN A 360 55.97 -4.93 -13.23
C ASN A 360 55.58 -6.37 -13.56
N LYS A 361 55.23 -7.16 -12.54
CA LYS A 361 54.80 -8.57 -12.66
C LYS A 361 53.47 -8.75 -13.39
N GLY A 362 52.84 -7.67 -13.86
CA GLY A 362 51.56 -7.67 -14.54
C GLY A 362 50.39 -7.93 -13.59
N GLY A 363 49.25 -8.30 -14.18
CA GLY A 363 48.00 -8.56 -13.46
C GLY A 363 46.82 -7.81 -14.09
N ARG A 364 45.61 -8.37 -13.92
CA ARG A 364 44.38 -7.74 -14.41
C ARG A 364 44.11 -6.44 -13.64
N PRO A 365 43.85 -5.29 -14.32
CA PRO A 365 43.49 -4.05 -13.66
C PRO A 365 42.34 -4.24 -12.65
N ARG A 366 42.51 -3.70 -11.43
CA ARG A 366 41.52 -3.83 -10.36
C ARG A 366 40.26 -3.05 -10.72
N GLN A 367 39.21 -3.76 -11.09
CA GLN A 367 37.90 -3.17 -11.36
C GLN A 367 37.28 -2.56 -10.10
N HIS A 368 36.44 -1.54 -10.30
CA HIS A 368 35.65 -0.89 -9.26
C HIS A 368 34.70 -1.89 -8.57
N LEU A 369 34.45 -1.71 -7.27
CA LEU A 369 33.73 -2.71 -6.46
C LEU A 369 32.29 -2.95 -6.94
N LEU A 370 31.62 -1.91 -7.45
CA LEU A 370 30.23 -1.97 -7.90
C LEU A 370 30.05 -2.68 -9.26
N SER A 371 31.09 -2.79 -10.10
CA SER A 371 31.02 -3.50 -11.39
C SER A 371 31.50 -4.96 -11.32
N LEU A 372 31.72 -5.48 -10.10
CA LEU A 372 32.10 -6.86 -9.84
C LEU A 372 30.88 -7.75 -9.52
N THR A 373 30.94 -9.02 -9.91
CA THR A 373 29.95 -10.03 -9.49
C THR A 373 30.06 -10.33 -8.00
N ARG A 374 28.97 -10.80 -7.36
CA ARG A 374 28.95 -11.13 -5.93
C ARG A 374 30.11 -12.05 -5.47
N ARG A 375 30.56 -12.99 -6.30
CA ARG A 375 31.73 -13.86 -5.99
C ARG A 375 33.04 -13.08 -5.96
N ALA A 376 33.24 -12.15 -6.90
CA ALA A 376 34.42 -11.28 -6.93
C ALA A 376 34.38 -10.21 -5.82
N GLN A 377 33.21 -9.67 -5.49
CA GLN A 377 33.01 -8.80 -4.32
C GLN A 377 33.33 -9.54 -3.01
N LYS A 378 32.77 -10.74 -2.78
CA LYS A 378 33.06 -11.60 -1.61
C LYS A 378 34.56 -11.89 -1.46
N HIS A 379 35.29 -12.06 -2.57
CA HIS A 379 36.74 -12.26 -2.54
C HIS A 379 37.50 -10.96 -2.22
N ARG A 380 37.16 -9.84 -2.89
CA ARG A 380 37.79 -8.52 -2.68
C ARG A 380 37.56 -7.94 -1.28
N LEU A 381 36.43 -8.29 -0.64
CA LEU A 381 36.06 -7.88 0.72
C LEU A 381 36.30 -8.98 1.77
N ARG A 382 37.01 -10.06 1.44
CA ARG A 382 37.21 -11.20 2.38
C ARG A 382 37.79 -10.72 3.71
N GLU A 383 38.85 -9.92 3.66
CA GLU A 383 39.59 -9.49 4.84
C GLU A 383 38.78 -8.54 5.72
N LEU A 384 38.22 -7.49 5.12
CA LEU A 384 37.33 -6.57 5.83
C LEU A 384 36.11 -7.30 6.42
N LYS A 385 35.57 -8.33 5.73
CA LYS A 385 34.49 -9.15 6.31
C LYS A 385 34.95 -9.97 7.52
N LEU A 386 36.18 -10.47 7.55
CA LEU A 386 36.71 -11.16 8.73
C LEU A 386 36.93 -10.18 9.90
N GLN A 387 37.43 -8.98 9.61
CA GLN A 387 37.60 -7.91 10.60
C GLN A 387 36.25 -7.45 11.20
N VAL A 388 35.24 -7.18 10.37
CA VAL A 388 33.89 -6.81 10.83
C VAL A 388 33.20 -7.95 11.59
N LYS A 389 33.47 -9.22 11.23
CA LYS A 389 33.02 -10.38 12.03
C LYS A 389 33.67 -10.41 13.40
N ALA A 390 35.01 -10.32 13.47
CA ALA A 390 35.77 -10.35 14.72
C ALA A 390 35.51 -9.12 15.61
N PHE A 391 35.05 -8.00 15.05
CA PHE A 391 34.52 -6.86 15.80
C PHE A 391 33.13 -7.18 16.37
N ALA A 392 32.18 -7.59 15.53
CA ALA A 392 30.81 -7.89 15.97
C ALA A 392 30.78 -9.02 17.02
N GLU A 393 31.64 -10.04 16.88
CA GLU A 393 31.82 -11.15 17.81
C GLU A 393 32.44 -10.76 19.16
N LYS A 394 32.99 -9.56 19.30
CA LYS A 394 33.55 -9.03 20.55
C LYS A 394 32.64 -8.02 21.23
N GLU A 395 32.12 -7.06 20.48
CA GLU A 395 31.39 -5.91 21.03
C GLU A 395 29.86 -6.08 20.96
N GLU A 396 29.35 -6.83 19.98
CA GLU A 396 27.94 -6.77 19.51
C GLU A 396 27.28 -8.16 19.43
N GLY A 397 27.75 -9.12 20.25
CA GLY A 397 27.20 -10.49 20.33
C GLY A 397 27.26 -11.32 19.04
N GLY A 398 27.94 -10.83 17.99
CA GLY A 398 27.98 -11.42 16.66
C GLY A 398 26.99 -10.86 15.63
N ASP A 399 26.21 -9.80 15.91
CA ASP A 399 25.28 -9.22 14.90
C ASP A 399 25.99 -8.37 13.82
N VAL A 400 26.62 -9.10 12.90
CA VAL A 400 27.22 -8.56 11.67
C VAL A 400 26.21 -7.80 10.80
N LYS A 401 24.91 -8.10 10.87
CA LYS A 401 23.90 -7.43 10.03
C LYS A 401 23.68 -6.01 10.54
N SER A 402 23.41 -5.83 11.83
CA SER A 402 23.19 -4.49 12.41
C SER A 402 24.47 -3.65 12.36
N VAL A 403 25.64 -4.21 12.70
CA VAL A 403 26.93 -3.53 12.55
C VAL A 403 27.17 -3.03 11.11
N CYS A 404 26.94 -3.87 10.09
CA CYS A 404 27.12 -3.45 8.69
C CYS A 404 26.11 -2.38 8.23
N LEU A 405 24.89 -2.38 8.79
CA LEU A 405 23.86 -1.38 8.49
C LEU A 405 24.21 -0.03 9.14
N THR A 406 24.56 -0.03 10.43
CA THR A 406 25.00 1.16 11.16
C THR A 406 26.25 1.79 10.54
N LEU A 407 27.25 0.99 10.17
CA LEU A 407 28.43 1.48 9.44
C LEU A 407 28.07 2.14 8.10
N PHE A 408 27.06 1.64 7.38
CA PHE A 408 26.63 2.23 6.11
C PHE A 408 25.80 3.51 6.33
N LEU A 409 24.96 3.57 7.37
CA LEU A 409 24.26 4.79 7.77
C LEU A 409 25.24 5.91 8.15
N LEU A 410 26.22 5.61 9.00
CA LEU A 410 27.25 6.58 9.39
C LEU A 410 28.05 7.05 8.17
N ALA A 411 28.35 6.16 7.22
CA ALA A 411 29.01 6.52 5.97
C ALA A 411 28.15 7.40 5.03
N LEU A 412 26.83 7.23 5.01
CA LEU A 412 25.90 8.09 4.25
C LEU A 412 25.73 9.46 4.93
N ARG A 413 25.53 9.48 6.25
CA ARG A 413 25.43 10.71 7.05
C ARG A 413 26.73 11.54 6.96
N ALA A 414 27.91 10.90 7.03
CA ALA A 414 29.21 11.56 6.85
C ALA A 414 29.48 12.05 5.41
N ARG A 415 28.64 11.71 4.44
CA ARG A 415 28.63 12.26 3.07
C ARG A 415 27.55 13.31 2.85
N ASN A 416 26.81 13.66 3.91
CA ASN A 416 25.61 14.50 3.87
C ASN A 416 24.48 13.92 3.00
N GLU A 417 24.48 12.62 2.71
CA GLU A 417 23.45 11.92 1.93
C GLU A 417 22.23 11.56 2.81
N HIS A 418 21.78 12.50 3.66
CA HIS A 418 20.79 12.29 4.73
C HIS A 418 19.55 11.53 4.26
N ARG A 419 18.92 11.96 3.16
CA ARG A 419 17.77 11.27 2.56
C ARG A 419 18.01 9.76 2.31
N GLN A 420 19.22 9.35 1.91
CA GLN A 420 19.53 7.93 1.70
C GLN A 420 19.76 7.19 3.02
N ALA A 421 20.24 7.88 4.07
CA ALA A 421 20.26 7.35 5.42
C ALA A 421 18.82 7.19 5.96
N ASP A 422 17.94 8.19 5.79
CA ASP A 422 16.53 8.13 6.17
C ASP A 422 15.78 7.00 5.45
N GLU A 423 15.98 6.85 4.12
CA GLU A 423 15.41 5.73 3.34
C GLU A 423 15.96 4.37 3.79
N LEU A 424 17.19 4.28 4.31
CA LEU A 424 17.79 3.05 4.85
C LEU A 424 17.33 2.77 6.29
N GLU A 425 17.19 3.79 7.15
CA GLU A 425 16.64 3.70 8.50
C GLU A 425 15.17 3.25 8.47
N ALA A 426 14.39 3.77 7.51
CA ALA A 426 13.05 3.27 7.24
C ALA A 426 13.04 1.78 6.86
N ILE A 427 13.99 1.33 6.02
CA ILE A 427 14.14 -0.10 5.68
C ILE A 427 14.55 -0.94 6.90
N MET A 428 15.41 -0.42 7.78
CA MET A 428 15.82 -1.10 9.02
C MET A 428 14.66 -1.24 10.01
N GLN A 429 13.82 -0.22 10.14
CA GLN A 429 12.60 -0.23 10.96
C GLN A 429 11.42 -0.97 10.29
N GLY A 430 11.62 -1.67 9.16
CA GLY A 430 10.56 -2.36 8.42
C GLY A 430 9.59 -1.44 7.64
N LYS A 431 9.72 -0.12 7.77
CA LYS A 431 8.95 0.95 7.09
C LYS A 431 9.42 1.20 5.64
N GLY A 432 10.05 0.23 5.00
CA GLY A 432 10.58 0.33 3.64
C GLY A 432 9.50 0.23 2.55
N THR A 433 9.90 0.30 1.27
CA THR A 433 8.95 0.25 0.13
C THR A 433 8.24 -1.10 -0.08
N GLY A 434 8.47 -2.10 0.78
CA GLY A 434 7.71 -3.35 0.85
C GLY A 434 6.87 -3.38 2.12
N LEU A 435 5.56 -3.53 1.98
CA LEU A 435 4.59 -3.52 3.08
C LEU A 435 4.80 -4.73 4.01
N HIS A 436 4.52 -4.57 5.30
CA HIS A 436 4.55 -5.69 6.27
C HIS A 436 3.53 -6.79 5.88
N PRO A 437 3.80 -8.09 6.13
CA PRO A 437 2.86 -9.17 5.83
C PRO A 437 1.47 -8.98 6.46
N ALA A 438 1.39 -8.47 7.69
CA ALA A 438 0.12 -8.16 8.36
C ALA A 438 -0.69 -7.07 7.61
N VAL A 439 -0.04 -5.99 7.19
CA VAL A 439 -0.68 -4.93 6.36
C VAL A 439 -1.15 -5.51 5.02
N CYS A 440 -0.38 -6.42 4.42
CA CYS A 440 -0.80 -7.14 3.22
C CYS A 440 -2.00 -8.07 3.44
N LEU A 441 -2.10 -8.69 4.62
CA LEU A 441 -3.21 -9.55 5.02
C LEU A 441 -4.49 -8.73 5.25
N ALA A 442 -4.40 -7.64 6.03
CA ALA A 442 -5.51 -6.71 6.25
C ALA A 442 -6.04 -6.13 4.93
N ILE A 443 -5.16 -5.73 3.99
CA ILE A 443 -5.57 -5.31 2.65
C ILE A 443 -6.31 -6.43 1.91
N ARG A 444 -5.82 -7.68 1.93
CA ARG A 444 -6.48 -8.83 1.28
C ARG A 444 -7.89 -9.05 1.85
N VAL A 445 -8.01 -9.14 3.18
CA VAL A 445 -9.26 -9.49 3.87
C VAL A 445 -10.27 -8.37 3.73
N ASN A 446 -9.92 -7.13 4.10
CA ASN A 446 -10.87 -6.02 4.17
C ASN A 446 -11.32 -5.51 2.78
N THR A 447 -10.57 -5.82 1.72
CA THR A 447 -11.01 -5.60 0.32
C THR A 447 -11.69 -6.82 -0.32
N PHE A 448 -11.85 -7.91 0.43
CA PHE A 448 -12.47 -9.18 0.00
C PHE A 448 -11.79 -9.82 -1.22
N LEU A 449 -10.46 -9.72 -1.32
CA LEU A 449 -9.69 -10.33 -2.40
C LEU A 449 -9.45 -11.81 -2.11
N SER A 450 -9.85 -12.68 -3.04
CA SER A 450 -9.51 -14.10 -2.94
C SER A 450 -8.00 -14.31 -3.08
N CYS A 451 -7.48 -15.42 -2.54
CA CYS A 451 -6.05 -15.76 -2.63
C CYS A 451 -5.52 -15.70 -4.08
N SER A 452 -6.31 -16.17 -5.04
CA SER A 452 -5.99 -16.14 -6.48
C SER A 452 -6.00 -14.73 -7.07
N GLN A 453 -6.95 -13.88 -6.68
CA GLN A 453 -7.00 -12.47 -7.09
C GLN A 453 -5.81 -11.68 -6.52
N TYR A 454 -5.54 -11.85 -5.22
CA TYR A 454 -4.40 -11.26 -4.54
C TYR A 454 -3.06 -11.70 -5.17
N HIS A 455 -2.89 -13.01 -5.45
CA HIS A 455 -1.69 -13.51 -6.11
C HIS A 455 -1.50 -12.92 -7.52
N LYS A 456 -2.59 -12.75 -8.30
CA LYS A 456 -2.56 -12.09 -9.62
C LYS A 456 -2.16 -10.61 -9.51
N MET A 457 -2.64 -9.91 -8.47
CA MET A 457 -2.23 -8.53 -8.17
C MET A 457 -0.74 -8.46 -7.80
N TYR A 458 -0.30 -9.23 -6.81
CA TYR A 458 1.10 -9.34 -6.36
C TYR A 458 2.05 -9.62 -7.53
N ARG A 459 1.74 -10.63 -8.37
CA ARG A 459 2.57 -11.02 -9.52
C ARG A 459 2.66 -9.90 -10.56
N THR A 460 1.55 -9.23 -10.85
CA THR A 460 1.50 -8.12 -11.82
C THR A 460 2.29 -6.91 -11.33
N VAL A 461 2.07 -6.46 -10.08
CA VAL A 461 2.78 -5.30 -9.49
C VAL A 461 4.28 -5.56 -9.40
N LYS A 462 4.68 -6.76 -8.97
CA LYS A 462 6.10 -7.16 -8.88
C LYS A 462 6.77 -7.26 -10.26
N ALA A 463 6.05 -7.70 -11.30
CA ALA A 463 6.56 -7.77 -12.67
C ALA A 463 6.73 -6.38 -13.32
N ILE A 464 5.79 -5.45 -13.08
CA ILE A 464 5.83 -4.11 -13.67
C ILE A 464 6.83 -3.19 -12.95
N THR A 465 6.88 -3.22 -11.62
CA THR A 465 7.74 -2.32 -10.83
C THR A 465 9.16 -2.84 -10.61
N GLY A 466 9.38 -4.16 -10.77
CA GLY A 466 10.60 -4.84 -10.37
C GLY A 466 10.82 -4.90 -8.84
N ARG A 467 9.89 -4.39 -8.03
CA ARG A 467 9.98 -4.32 -6.56
C ARG A 467 8.92 -5.19 -5.91
N GLN A 468 9.23 -5.76 -4.75
CA GLN A 468 8.27 -6.52 -3.93
C GLN A 468 7.57 -5.57 -2.95
N ILE A 469 6.51 -4.89 -3.43
CA ILE A 469 5.70 -3.98 -2.61
C ILE A 469 4.73 -4.79 -1.74
N PHE A 470 3.96 -5.67 -2.38
CA PHE A 470 3.11 -6.67 -1.71
C PHE A 470 3.91 -7.93 -1.38
N GLN A 471 3.49 -8.66 -0.34
CA GLN A 471 4.15 -9.89 0.11
C GLN A 471 3.52 -11.15 -0.52
N PRO A 472 4.27 -12.26 -0.68
CA PRO A 472 3.74 -13.51 -1.21
C PRO A 472 2.80 -14.22 -0.23
N LEU A 473 1.83 -14.99 -0.75
CA LEU A 473 0.80 -15.68 0.05
C LEU A 473 1.33 -16.53 1.22
N HIS A 474 2.53 -17.13 1.11
CA HIS A 474 3.10 -17.89 2.23
C HIS A 474 3.44 -17.00 3.44
N ALA A 475 3.91 -15.77 3.21
CA ALA A 475 4.18 -14.82 4.29
C ALA A 475 2.89 -14.30 4.93
N LEU A 476 1.82 -14.14 4.14
CA LEU A 476 0.49 -13.83 4.67
C LEU A 476 -0.02 -14.96 5.56
N ARG A 477 0.03 -16.22 5.10
CA ARG A 477 -0.35 -17.41 5.90
C ARG A 477 0.46 -17.58 7.19
N THR A 478 1.73 -17.17 7.21
CA THR A 478 2.53 -17.18 8.43
C THR A 478 2.08 -16.10 9.41
N ALA A 479 1.73 -14.90 8.93
CA ALA A 479 1.20 -13.82 9.77
C ALA A 479 -0.24 -14.09 10.26
N GLU A 480 -1.05 -14.74 9.42
CA GLU A 480 -2.44 -15.14 9.69
C GLU A 480 -2.56 -16.04 10.93
N LYS A 481 -1.53 -16.86 11.22
CA LYS A 481 -1.49 -17.71 12.42
C LYS A 481 -1.59 -16.95 13.75
N ALA A 482 -1.03 -15.74 13.84
CA ALA A 482 -1.02 -14.97 15.09
C ALA A 482 -2.38 -14.33 15.43
N LEU A 483 -3.34 -14.40 14.50
CA LEU A 483 -4.70 -13.86 14.61
C LEU A 483 -5.77 -14.96 14.69
N LEU A 484 -5.36 -16.23 14.77
CA LEU A 484 -6.25 -17.38 14.84
C LEU A 484 -6.20 -18.01 16.24
N PRO A 485 -7.33 -18.58 16.73
CA PRO A 485 -7.34 -19.41 17.92
C PRO A 485 -6.31 -20.54 17.85
N GLY A 486 -5.69 -20.84 18.99
CA GLY A 486 -4.60 -21.82 19.10
C GLY A 486 -3.18 -21.24 19.01
N TYR A 487 -2.99 -19.92 19.04
CA TYR A 487 -1.67 -19.28 18.97
C TYR A 487 -1.12 -18.78 20.32
N HIS A 488 -1.98 -18.17 21.15
CA HIS A 488 -1.57 -17.53 22.41
C HIS A 488 -1.70 -18.49 23.61
N PRO A 489 -0.75 -18.48 24.56
CA PRO A 489 -0.90 -19.22 25.82
C PRO A 489 -1.90 -18.52 26.75
N PHE A 490 -2.65 -19.31 27.52
CA PHE A 490 -3.59 -18.85 28.55
C PHE A 490 -3.82 -19.95 29.59
N GLU A 491 -4.32 -19.58 30.77
CA GLU A 491 -4.67 -20.51 31.84
C GLU A 491 -6.06 -20.19 32.40
N TRP A 492 -6.74 -21.17 33.00
CA TRP A 492 -8.02 -20.96 33.69
C TRP A 492 -7.90 -21.35 35.16
N GLN A 493 -8.32 -20.45 36.05
CA GLN A 493 -8.23 -20.62 37.50
C GLN A 493 -9.63 -20.42 38.14
N PRO A 494 -10.26 -21.49 38.69
CA PRO A 494 -9.83 -22.90 38.65
C PRO A 494 -9.94 -23.52 37.24
N PRO A 495 -9.24 -24.63 36.96
CA PRO A 495 -9.32 -25.31 35.66
C PRO A 495 -10.75 -25.68 35.26
N LEU A 496 -11.09 -25.46 33.99
CA LEU A 496 -12.42 -25.69 33.44
C LEU A 496 -12.84 -27.17 33.51
N LYS A 497 -14.05 -27.43 34.00
CA LYS A 497 -14.65 -28.78 34.02
C LYS A 497 -14.87 -29.28 32.59
N ASN A 498 -14.44 -30.51 32.31
CA ASN A 498 -14.61 -31.21 31.02
C ASN A 498 -13.96 -30.54 29.79
N VAL A 499 -13.13 -29.49 29.96
CA VAL A 499 -12.39 -28.84 28.86
C VAL A 499 -10.90 -29.17 28.98
N SER A 500 -10.22 -29.38 27.84
CA SER A 500 -8.79 -29.67 27.82
C SER A 500 -7.95 -28.42 28.08
N SER A 501 -6.94 -28.53 28.93
CA SER A 501 -5.95 -27.47 29.21
C SER A 501 -4.98 -27.18 28.06
N ASN A 502 -5.03 -27.92 26.94
CA ASN A 502 -4.22 -27.60 25.76
C ASN A 502 -4.68 -26.28 25.13
N THR A 503 -3.79 -25.30 25.01
CA THR A 503 -4.05 -23.99 24.42
C THR A 503 -3.89 -23.96 22.89
N GLU A 504 -3.14 -24.89 22.29
CA GLU A 504 -2.80 -24.92 20.85
C GLU A 504 -3.95 -25.42 19.93
N VAL A 505 -5.20 -25.27 20.36
CA VAL A 505 -6.38 -25.79 19.66
C VAL A 505 -6.99 -24.74 18.73
N GLY A 506 -6.84 -24.96 17.43
CA GLY A 506 -7.45 -24.15 16.36
C GLY A 506 -8.84 -24.65 15.93
N ILE A 507 -9.07 -24.73 14.61
CA ILE A 507 -10.32 -25.26 14.04
C ILE A 507 -10.42 -26.76 14.35
N ILE A 508 -11.55 -27.16 14.93
CA ILE A 508 -11.92 -28.55 15.24
C ILE A 508 -13.22 -28.94 14.53
N ASP A 509 -13.49 -30.24 14.48
CA ASP A 509 -14.76 -30.74 13.96
C ASP A 509 -15.89 -30.48 14.96
N GLY A 510 -17.04 -29.97 14.48
CA GLY A 510 -18.19 -29.70 15.35
C GLY A 510 -18.81 -30.98 15.91
N LEU A 511 -18.69 -32.10 15.18
CA LEU A 511 -19.10 -33.44 15.61
C LEU A 511 -18.37 -33.92 16.87
N SER A 512 -17.28 -33.26 17.29
CA SER A 512 -16.63 -33.38 18.60
C SER A 512 -16.25 -34.81 19.04
N GLY A 513 -16.09 -35.74 18.10
CA GLY A 513 -15.72 -37.14 18.35
C GLY A 513 -16.84 -38.18 18.20
N LEU A 514 -18.04 -37.77 17.76
CA LEU A 514 -19.13 -38.70 17.42
C LEU A 514 -18.66 -39.75 16.39
N GLN A 515 -19.01 -41.02 16.60
CA GLN A 515 -18.68 -42.10 15.68
C GLN A 515 -19.76 -42.24 14.61
N HIS A 516 -19.37 -42.37 13.35
CA HIS A 516 -20.28 -42.68 12.25
C HIS A 516 -20.33 -44.20 12.04
N LEU A 517 -20.94 -44.92 12.99
CA LEU A 517 -21.32 -46.33 12.79
C LEU A 517 -22.64 -46.38 12.01
N VAL A 518 -22.86 -47.48 11.28
CA VAL A 518 -24.08 -47.67 10.47
C VAL A 518 -25.29 -48.02 11.34
N ASP A 519 -25.04 -48.52 12.55
CA ASP A 519 -26.05 -48.90 13.54
C ASP A 519 -26.51 -47.72 14.43
N ASP A 520 -25.76 -46.61 14.43
CA ASP A 520 -26.05 -45.38 15.18
C ASP A 520 -26.95 -44.41 14.39
N TYR A 521 -27.46 -43.37 15.05
CA TYR A 521 -28.29 -42.35 14.41
C TYR A 521 -27.51 -41.58 13.32
N PRO A 522 -28.02 -41.45 12.09
CA PRO A 522 -27.28 -40.83 10.98
C PRO A 522 -27.24 -39.30 11.11
N VAL A 523 -26.18 -38.78 11.73
CA VAL A 523 -25.92 -37.33 11.84
C VAL A 523 -25.34 -36.80 10.52
N ASP A 524 -26.23 -36.60 9.55
CA ASP A 524 -25.98 -36.13 8.17
C ASP A 524 -25.68 -34.60 8.11
N THR A 525 -24.66 -34.16 8.87
CA THR A 525 -24.18 -32.77 8.88
C THR A 525 -22.68 -32.67 8.59
N ILE A 526 -22.25 -31.47 8.20
CA ILE A 526 -20.84 -31.07 8.15
C ILE A 526 -20.70 -29.80 8.97
N SER A 527 -19.85 -29.83 10.00
CA SER A 527 -19.66 -28.70 10.91
C SER A 527 -18.18 -28.48 11.24
N LYS A 528 -17.83 -27.21 11.52
CA LYS A 528 -16.53 -26.80 12.05
C LYS A 528 -16.73 -25.73 13.10
N ARG A 529 -15.92 -25.79 14.16
CA ARG A 529 -15.94 -24.81 15.25
C ARG A 529 -14.54 -24.51 15.77
N PHE A 530 -14.42 -23.44 16.54
CA PHE A 530 -13.34 -23.29 17.50
C PHE A 530 -13.79 -23.82 18.88
N ARG A 531 -12.83 -24.07 19.77
CA ARG A 531 -13.12 -24.20 21.21
C ARG A 531 -13.38 -22.81 21.78
N TYR A 532 -14.40 -22.66 22.62
CA TYR A 532 -14.92 -21.34 22.97
C TYR A 532 -13.89 -20.49 23.73
N ASP A 533 -13.22 -21.07 24.73
CA ASP A 533 -12.13 -20.43 25.47
C ASP A 533 -10.97 -19.96 24.58
N ALA A 534 -10.51 -20.79 23.65
CA ALA A 534 -9.44 -20.44 22.71
C ALA A 534 -9.87 -19.31 21.73
N ALA A 535 -11.16 -19.27 21.36
CA ALA A 535 -11.72 -18.17 20.58
C ALA A 535 -11.83 -16.86 21.39
N LEU A 536 -12.15 -16.93 22.69
CA LEU A 536 -12.18 -15.77 23.58
C LEU A 536 -10.79 -15.21 23.86
N ALA A 537 -9.81 -16.06 24.17
CA ALA A 537 -8.41 -15.64 24.34
C ALA A 537 -7.87 -14.96 23.07
N SER A 538 -8.13 -15.55 21.89
CA SER A 538 -7.75 -14.95 20.60
C SER A 538 -8.50 -13.64 20.30
N ALA A 539 -9.75 -13.50 20.75
CA ALA A 539 -10.53 -12.28 20.56
C ALA A 539 -10.13 -11.15 21.52
N LEU A 540 -9.64 -11.48 22.72
CA LEU A 540 -9.08 -10.50 23.65
C LEU A 540 -7.71 -10.00 23.20
N MET A 541 -6.81 -10.87 22.72
CA MET A 541 -5.50 -10.45 22.18
C MET A 541 -5.63 -9.60 20.90
N ASP A 542 -6.66 -9.83 20.08
CA ASP A 542 -7.01 -9.00 18.92
C ASP A 542 -7.45 -7.57 19.31
N MET A 543 -7.79 -7.35 20.59
CA MET A 543 -8.26 -6.08 21.18
C MET A 543 -7.31 -5.53 22.26
N GLU A 544 -6.07 -6.04 22.33
CA GLU A 544 -5.07 -5.64 23.35
C GLU A 544 -4.81 -4.12 23.34
N GLU A 545 -4.61 -3.53 22.16
CA GLU A 545 -4.39 -2.08 21.98
C GLU A 545 -5.62 -1.26 22.40
N ASP A 546 -6.85 -1.72 22.08
CA ASP A 546 -8.10 -1.05 22.47
C ASP A 546 -8.29 -1.05 24.00
N ILE A 547 -7.84 -2.10 24.69
CA ILE A 547 -7.85 -2.20 26.16
C ILE A 547 -6.83 -1.21 26.76
N PHE A 548 -5.63 -1.10 26.19
CA PHE A 548 -4.62 -0.14 26.65
C PHE A 548 -4.99 1.32 26.37
N GLU A 549 -5.57 1.65 25.21
CA GLU A 549 -6.12 2.98 24.94
C GLU A 549 -7.30 3.27 25.87
N GLY A 550 -8.15 2.27 26.14
CA GLY A 550 -9.23 2.32 27.12
C GLY A 550 -8.75 2.72 28.52
N LEU A 551 -7.73 2.04 29.07
CA LEU A 551 -7.17 2.35 30.39
C LEU A 551 -6.61 3.78 30.47
N LYS A 552 -5.86 4.18 29.44
CA LYS A 552 -5.32 5.55 29.32
C LYS A 552 -6.40 6.61 29.24
N SER A 553 -7.54 6.30 28.63
CA SER A 553 -8.69 7.21 28.56
C SER A 553 -9.39 7.43 29.90
N GLN A 554 -9.16 6.56 30.89
CA GLN A 554 -9.76 6.59 32.23
C GLN A 554 -8.75 6.96 33.34
N ASP A 555 -7.56 7.45 32.96
CA ASP A 555 -6.44 7.75 33.87
C ASP A 555 -6.01 6.54 34.75
N LEU A 556 -6.07 5.32 34.18
CA LEU A 556 -5.64 4.07 34.82
C LEU A 556 -4.29 3.57 34.28
N ASP A 557 -3.53 2.85 35.11
CA ASP A 557 -2.19 2.38 34.80
C ASP A 557 -2.14 1.21 33.79
N ASP A 558 -1.13 1.20 32.92
CA ASP A 558 -0.80 0.09 32.00
C ASP A 558 -0.45 -1.22 32.74
N TYR A 559 -0.26 -1.16 34.06
CA TYR A 559 0.08 -2.30 34.91
C TYR A 559 -1.13 -2.96 35.58
N GLU A 560 -2.35 -2.44 35.36
CA GLU A 560 -3.58 -2.96 35.96
C GLU A 560 -3.87 -4.42 35.61
N LYS A 561 -4.16 -5.24 36.63
CA LYS A 561 -4.29 -6.71 36.48
C LYS A 561 -5.72 -7.21 36.45
N GLY A 562 -6.69 -6.37 36.82
CA GLY A 562 -8.10 -6.76 36.94
C GLY A 562 -8.47 -7.22 38.36
N PRO A 563 -9.61 -7.93 38.52
CA PRO A 563 -10.34 -8.63 37.47
C PRO A 563 -11.09 -7.72 36.50
N PHE A 564 -10.88 -7.97 35.21
CA PHE A 564 -11.66 -7.40 34.12
C PHE A 564 -12.94 -8.22 33.92
N THR A 565 -14.10 -7.58 33.80
CA THR A 565 -15.36 -8.25 33.48
C THR A 565 -15.74 -7.96 32.03
N VAL A 566 -15.75 -9.02 31.21
CA VAL A 566 -16.05 -8.99 29.78
C VAL A 566 -17.49 -9.41 29.56
N VAL A 567 -18.30 -8.55 28.95
CA VAL A 567 -19.71 -8.88 28.61
C VAL A 567 -19.80 -9.28 27.14
N ILE A 568 -20.30 -10.48 26.88
CA ILE A 568 -20.37 -11.08 25.54
C ILE A 568 -21.83 -11.16 25.10
N LYS A 569 -22.14 -10.64 23.91
CA LYS A 569 -23.38 -10.96 23.20
C LYS A 569 -23.17 -12.27 22.43
N GLU A 570 -24.03 -13.24 22.69
CA GLU A 570 -24.08 -14.50 21.93
C GLU A 570 -25.24 -14.43 20.92
N SER A 571 -25.06 -15.09 19.78
CA SER A 571 -26.05 -15.08 18.69
C SER A 571 -26.02 -16.38 17.90
N CYS A 572 -27.18 -16.95 17.62
CA CYS A 572 -27.33 -18.12 16.76
C CYS A 572 -28.50 -17.89 15.80
N ASP A 573 -28.35 -18.29 14.54
CA ASP A 573 -29.33 -18.02 13.48
C ASP A 573 -29.29 -19.07 12.36
N GLY A 574 -30.44 -19.28 11.71
CA GLY A 574 -30.68 -20.29 10.69
C GLY A 574 -30.83 -19.73 9.27
N MET A 575 -30.01 -20.24 8.36
CA MET A 575 -29.91 -19.76 6.97
C MET A 575 -30.52 -20.76 5.98
N GLY A 576 -31.67 -20.42 5.39
CA GLY A 576 -32.20 -21.12 4.20
C GLY A 576 -31.43 -20.83 2.91
N ASP A 577 -31.76 -21.54 1.82
CA ASP A 577 -31.17 -21.36 0.47
C ASP A 577 -29.63 -21.49 0.42
N VAL A 578 -29.07 -22.47 1.15
CA VAL A 578 -27.63 -22.75 1.22
C VAL A 578 -27.32 -24.01 0.40
N SER A 579 -27.34 -23.87 -0.92
CA SER A 579 -27.29 -25.00 -1.86
C SER A 579 -26.21 -26.05 -1.57
N GLU A 580 -26.53 -27.33 -1.71
CA GLU A 580 -25.56 -28.43 -1.57
C GLU A 580 -24.45 -28.32 -2.65
N LYS A 581 -23.28 -28.93 -2.41
CA LYS A 581 -22.25 -29.16 -3.43
C LYS A 581 -22.18 -30.64 -3.80
N HIS A 582 -22.06 -30.96 -5.09
CA HIS A 582 -21.64 -32.28 -5.53
C HIS A 582 -20.23 -32.62 -5.00
N GLY A 583 -20.02 -33.88 -4.61
CA GLY A 583 -18.76 -34.40 -4.09
C GLY A 583 -18.99 -35.48 -3.04
N CYS A 584 -17.91 -36.11 -2.57
CA CYS A 584 -17.97 -37.09 -1.49
C CYS A 584 -18.31 -36.42 -0.14
N GLY A 585 -19.02 -37.16 0.71
CA GLY A 585 -19.52 -36.74 2.02
C GLY A 585 -20.95 -37.26 2.26
N PRO A 586 -21.51 -37.07 3.47
CA PRO A 586 -22.93 -37.33 3.74
C PRO A 586 -23.83 -36.50 2.83
N ALA A 587 -25.11 -36.87 2.69
CA ALA A 587 -26.11 -35.93 2.20
C ALA A 587 -26.23 -34.79 3.24
N VAL A 588 -26.35 -33.53 2.82
CA VAL A 588 -26.50 -32.42 3.77
C VAL A 588 -27.67 -31.51 3.38
N PRO A 589 -28.44 -30.98 4.36
CA PRO A 589 -29.56 -30.11 4.06
C PRO A 589 -29.11 -28.82 3.37
N GLU A 590 -29.96 -28.23 2.53
CA GLU A 590 -29.70 -26.92 1.89
C GLU A 590 -29.91 -25.73 2.85
N LYS A 591 -29.58 -25.95 4.13
CA LYS A 591 -29.65 -25.01 5.25
C LYS A 591 -28.31 -24.98 5.96
N ALA A 592 -28.03 -23.87 6.64
CA ALA A 592 -26.89 -23.78 7.55
C ALA A 592 -27.28 -23.06 8.83
N VAL A 593 -26.70 -23.45 9.96
CA VAL A 593 -26.81 -22.72 11.23
C VAL A 593 -25.45 -22.14 11.58
N ARG A 594 -25.44 -20.91 12.11
CA ARG A 594 -24.20 -20.26 12.55
C ARG A 594 -24.35 -19.68 13.95
N PHE A 595 -23.49 -20.17 14.85
CA PHE A 595 -23.27 -19.60 16.18
C PHE A 595 -22.11 -18.59 16.12
N SER A 596 -22.25 -17.44 16.78
CA SER A 596 -21.28 -16.34 16.76
C SER A 596 -21.39 -15.49 18.02
N PHE A 597 -20.34 -14.74 18.33
CA PHE A 597 -20.30 -13.87 19.51
C PHE A 597 -19.67 -12.50 19.20
N THR A 598 -19.95 -11.53 20.07
CA THR A 598 -19.40 -10.17 20.03
C THR A 598 -19.01 -9.75 21.45
N LEU A 599 -17.80 -9.23 21.65
CA LEU A 599 -17.43 -8.57 22.90
C LEU A 599 -18.11 -7.19 22.92
N MET A 600 -19.04 -6.99 23.86
CA MET A 600 -19.88 -5.78 23.91
C MET A 600 -19.24 -4.68 24.76
N SER A 601 -18.66 -5.06 25.90
CA SER A 601 -17.92 -4.15 26.76
C SER A 601 -16.93 -4.91 27.64
N ILE A 602 -15.88 -4.22 28.06
CA ILE A 602 -14.92 -4.67 29.06
C ILE A 602 -14.91 -3.62 30.17
N THR A 603 -15.15 -4.05 31.40
CA THR A 603 -15.08 -3.22 32.61
C THR A 603 -13.97 -3.71 33.53
N VAL A 604 -13.47 -2.83 34.41
CA VAL A 604 -12.54 -3.16 35.48
C VAL A 604 -13.10 -2.70 36.81
N ALA A 605 -12.96 -3.51 37.86
CA ALA A 605 -13.32 -3.12 39.22
C ALA A 605 -12.20 -2.26 39.81
N HIS A 606 -12.53 -1.04 40.25
CA HIS A 606 -11.62 -0.13 40.94
C HIS A 606 -12.37 0.52 42.13
N ASP A 607 -11.67 1.15 43.07
CA ASP A 607 -12.23 1.72 44.33
C ASP A 607 -13.46 2.65 44.20
N LYS A 608 -13.77 3.14 43.00
CA LYS A 608 -14.92 4.02 42.70
C LYS A 608 -16.09 3.30 42.02
N GLY A 609 -16.02 1.97 41.88
CA GLY A 609 -16.97 1.13 41.16
C GLY A 609 -16.41 0.54 39.86
N ASN A 610 -17.29 -0.05 39.04
CA ASN A 610 -16.90 -0.66 37.77
C ASN A 610 -16.68 0.41 36.69
N ILE A 611 -15.43 0.64 36.32
CA ILE A 611 -15.03 1.56 35.25
C ILE A 611 -15.12 0.81 33.91
N LYS A 612 -15.66 1.44 32.86
CA LYS A 612 -15.72 0.82 31.52
C LYS A 612 -14.49 1.19 30.71
N VAL A 613 -13.71 0.18 30.35
CA VAL A 613 -12.45 0.29 29.60
C VAL A 613 -12.73 0.24 28.09
N PHE A 614 -13.63 -0.65 27.66
CA PHE A 614 -14.04 -0.79 26.26
C PHE A 614 -15.57 -0.86 26.12
N GLU A 615 -16.10 -0.31 25.03
CA GLU A 615 -17.49 -0.43 24.59
C GLU A 615 -17.54 -0.51 23.06
N GLU A 616 -18.18 -1.54 22.51
CA GLU A 616 -18.32 -1.67 21.05
C GLU A 616 -19.25 -0.58 20.52
N SER A 617 -18.66 0.36 19.75
CA SER A 617 -19.34 1.48 19.10
C SER A 617 -20.47 1.10 18.14
N LYS A 618 -20.44 -0.10 17.56
CA LYS A 618 -21.31 -0.57 16.47
C LYS A 618 -21.67 -2.06 16.65
N PRO A 619 -22.38 -2.45 17.72
CA PRO A 619 -22.59 -3.85 18.12
C PRO A 619 -23.49 -4.67 17.16
N ASN A 620 -23.95 -4.05 16.07
CA ASN A 620 -24.72 -4.66 14.99
C ASN A 620 -23.99 -4.62 13.64
N SER A 621 -22.66 -4.43 13.61
CA SER A 621 -21.85 -4.50 12.38
C SER A 621 -21.41 -5.94 12.09
N GLU A 622 -21.28 -6.29 10.81
CA GLU A 622 -20.68 -7.55 10.39
C GLU A 622 -19.17 -7.67 10.70
N LEU A 623 -18.54 -6.62 11.23
CA LEU A 623 -17.12 -6.60 11.59
C LEU A 623 -16.83 -7.11 13.01
N CYS A 624 -17.76 -6.89 13.96
CA CYS A 624 -17.59 -7.26 15.37
C CYS A 624 -18.17 -8.64 15.71
N CYS A 625 -18.95 -9.24 14.81
CA CYS A 625 -19.58 -10.55 14.99
C CYS A 625 -18.58 -11.67 14.61
N LYS A 626 -17.86 -12.19 15.61
CA LYS A 626 -16.84 -13.22 15.44
C LYS A 626 -17.52 -14.60 15.35
N PRO A 627 -17.31 -15.38 14.27
CA PRO A 627 -17.92 -16.71 14.11
C PRO A 627 -17.26 -17.75 15.02
N LEU A 628 -18.06 -18.63 15.62
CA LEU A 628 -17.58 -19.66 16.54
C LEU A 628 -17.86 -21.08 16.04
N CYS A 629 -19.04 -21.32 15.46
CA CYS A 629 -19.40 -22.60 14.84
C CYS A 629 -20.25 -22.40 13.58
N LEU A 630 -19.90 -23.16 12.54
CA LEU A 630 -20.62 -23.26 11.27
C LEU A 630 -21.07 -24.71 11.09
N MET A 631 -22.34 -24.93 10.74
CA MET A 631 -22.85 -26.27 10.41
C MET A 631 -23.84 -26.23 9.25
N LEU A 632 -23.85 -27.28 8.43
CA LEU A 632 -24.88 -27.54 7.42
C LEU A 632 -25.99 -28.39 8.06
N ALA A 633 -26.92 -27.73 8.72
CA ALA A 633 -28.01 -28.35 9.49
C ALA A 633 -29.32 -27.54 9.34
N ASP A 634 -30.44 -28.15 9.70
CA ASP A 634 -31.71 -27.45 9.87
C ASP A 634 -31.83 -26.92 11.32
N GLU A 635 -32.23 -25.66 11.48
CA GLU A 635 -32.65 -25.07 12.77
C GLU A 635 -33.95 -25.69 13.35
N SER A 636 -34.46 -26.75 12.72
CA SER A 636 -35.69 -27.48 13.07
C SER A 636 -35.43 -28.97 13.30
N ASP A 637 -34.17 -29.39 13.22
CA ASP A 637 -33.66 -30.72 13.57
C ASP A 637 -32.99 -30.58 14.94
N HIS A 638 -33.73 -30.95 15.99
CA HIS A 638 -33.34 -30.69 17.38
C HIS A 638 -32.18 -31.61 17.79
N GLU A 639 -32.18 -32.83 17.28
CA GLU A 639 -31.17 -33.87 17.47
C GLU A 639 -29.81 -33.42 16.91
N THR A 640 -29.74 -33.02 15.64
CA THR A 640 -28.49 -32.51 15.04
C THR A 640 -28.05 -31.20 15.71
N LEU A 641 -28.98 -30.28 16.02
CA LEU A 641 -28.65 -29.00 16.63
C LEU A 641 -28.07 -29.16 18.05
N THR A 642 -28.67 -30.02 18.88
CA THR A 642 -28.19 -30.29 20.25
C THR A 642 -26.84 -31.00 20.24
N VAL A 643 -26.64 -31.99 19.37
CA VAL A 643 -25.35 -32.72 19.24
C VAL A 643 -24.20 -31.77 18.89
N ILE A 644 -24.38 -30.81 17.98
CA ILE A 644 -23.30 -29.90 17.57
C ILE A 644 -23.12 -28.71 18.53
N LEU A 645 -24.19 -28.20 19.17
CA LEU A 645 -24.09 -27.04 20.07
C LEU A 645 -23.81 -27.39 21.55
N SER A 646 -24.19 -28.56 22.04
CA SER A 646 -24.00 -28.92 23.45
C SER A 646 -22.53 -28.88 23.95
N PRO A 647 -21.49 -29.16 23.14
CA PRO A 647 -20.10 -28.94 23.56
C PRO A 647 -19.78 -27.47 23.83
N LEU A 648 -20.33 -26.53 23.04
CA LEU A 648 -20.15 -25.10 23.25
C LEU A 648 -20.89 -24.61 24.49
N VAL A 649 -22.07 -25.16 24.78
CA VAL A 649 -22.81 -24.88 26.03
C VAL A 649 -22.05 -25.39 27.24
N ALA A 650 -21.47 -26.60 27.18
CA ALA A 650 -20.65 -27.15 28.26
C ALA A 650 -19.37 -26.32 28.50
N GLU A 651 -18.67 -25.91 27.43
CA GLU A 651 -17.52 -25.01 27.50
C GLU A 651 -17.91 -23.66 28.14
N ARG A 652 -19.01 -23.05 27.69
CA ARG A 652 -19.58 -21.80 28.21
C ARG A 652 -19.94 -21.87 29.69
N GLU A 653 -20.64 -22.92 30.12
CA GLU A 653 -21.11 -23.05 31.49
C GLU A 653 -19.97 -23.32 32.48
N ALA A 654 -18.91 -24.02 32.04
CA ALA A 654 -17.66 -24.11 32.81
C ALA A 654 -17.01 -22.72 32.98
N MET A 655 -16.89 -21.93 31.90
CA MET A 655 -16.23 -20.62 31.90
C MET A 655 -16.91 -19.59 32.81
N LYS A 656 -18.23 -19.64 33.01
CA LYS A 656 -18.94 -18.76 33.99
C LYS A 656 -18.37 -18.85 35.42
N SER A 657 -17.80 -20.00 35.77
CA SER A 657 -17.36 -20.34 37.14
C SER A 657 -15.85 -20.19 37.37
N SER A 658 -15.12 -19.59 36.42
CA SER A 658 -13.65 -19.51 36.41
C SER A 658 -13.14 -18.18 35.86
N GLU A 659 -11.88 -17.89 36.13
CA GLU A 659 -11.16 -16.70 35.65
C GLU A 659 -10.08 -17.10 34.64
N LEU A 660 -10.03 -16.39 33.51
CA LEU A 660 -8.99 -16.56 32.48
C LEU A 660 -7.77 -15.71 32.85
N VAL A 661 -6.61 -16.34 32.96
CA VAL A 661 -5.30 -15.70 33.02
C VAL A 661 -4.75 -15.58 31.60
N LEU A 662 -4.49 -14.36 31.15
CA LEU A 662 -3.98 -14.07 29.80
C LEU A 662 -2.87 -13.01 29.88
N GLU A 663 -1.76 -13.22 29.17
CA GLU A 663 -0.61 -12.30 29.16
C GLU A 663 -0.80 -11.20 28.11
N MET A 664 -0.88 -9.94 28.55
CA MET A 664 -0.98 -8.74 27.71
C MET A 664 0.05 -7.71 28.15
N GLY A 665 0.77 -7.10 27.20
CA GLY A 665 1.87 -6.17 27.47
C GLY A 665 3.03 -6.77 28.29
N GLY A 666 3.14 -8.11 28.36
CA GLY A 666 4.08 -8.80 29.24
C GLY A 666 3.60 -8.95 30.70
N ILE A 667 2.29 -8.78 30.94
CA ILE A 667 1.67 -8.84 32.28
C ILE A 667 0.50 -9.83 32.26
N PRO A 668 0.44 -10.82 33.17
CA PRO A 668 -0.75 -11.67 33.32
C PRO A 668 -1.91 -10.86 33.92
N ARG A 669 -3.05 -10.86 33.21
CA ARG A 669 -4.29 -10.17 33.58
C ARG A 669 -5.42 -11.20 33.76
N LEU A 670 -6.36 -10.88 34.66
CA LEU A 670 -7.49 -11.73 35.03
C LEU A 670 -8.78 -11.28 34.34
N PHE A 671 -9.47 -12.19 33.66
CA PHE A 671 -10.74 -11.93 32.97
C PHE A 671 -11.87 -12.85 33.45
N ARG A 672 -13.02 -12.24 33.79
CA ARG A 672 -14.31 -12.89 34.07
C ARG A 672 -15.27 -12.64 32.91
N PHE A 673 -16.18 -13.58 32.65
CA PHE A 673 -17.08 -13.51 31.50
C PHE A 673 -18.56 -13.51 31.89
N ILE A 674 -19.34 -12.61 31.29
CA ILE A 674 -20.79 -12.58 31.38
C ILE A 674 -21.36 -12.84 29.99
N PHE A 675 -21.85 -14.05 29.78
CA PHE A 675 -22.47 -14.50 28.54
C PHE A 675 -23.94 -14.04 28.49
N ARG A 676 -24.33 -13.36 27.41
CA ARG A 676 -25.70 -12.86 27.21
C ARG A 676 -26.26 -13.34 25.88
N GLY A 677 -27.04 -14.41 25.94
CA GLY A 677 -27.76 -14.96 24.79
C GLY A 677 -28.96 -14.11 24.38
N THR A 678 -28.74 -13.10 23.54
CA THR A 678 -29.80 -12.16 23.08
C THR A 678 -29.98 -12.13 21.56
N GLY A 679 -28.97 -12.52 20.77
CA GLY A 679 -29.02 -12.47 19.30
C GLY A 679 -29.68 -13.70 18.67
N TYR A 680 -30.87 -14.06 19.16
CA TYR A 680 -31.68 -15.21 18.74
C TYR A 680 -33.07 -14.71 18.32
N ASP A 681 -33.69 -15.33 17.32
CA ASP A 681 -35.07 -15.01 16.93
C ASP A 681 -36.10 -15.71 17.84
N GLU A 682 -37.38 -15.33 17.79
CA GLU A 682 -38.41 -15.98 18.64
C GLU A 682 -38.63 -17.46 18.30
N LYS A 683 -38.41 -17.92 17.06
CA LYS A 683 -38.50 -19.35 16.74
C LYS A 683 -37.42 -20.11 17.51
N LEU A 684 -36.16 -19.71 17.37
CA LEU A 684 -35.02 -20.40 17.98
C LEU A 684 -35.04 -20.30 19.52
N VAL A 685 -35.42 -19.15 20.09
CA VAL A 685 -35.58 -19.02 21.56
C VAL A 685 -36.61 -20.00 22.10
N ARG A 686 -37.76 -20.18 21.42
CA ARG A 686 -38.78 -21.15 21.85
C ARG A 686 -38.26 -22.59 21.79
N GLU A 687 -37.55 -22.93 20.71
CA GLU A 687 -36.97 -24.26 20.50
C GLU A 687 -35.94 -24.63 21.60
N VAL A 688 -34.98 -23.75 21.91
CA VAL A 688 -33.87 -24.05 22.84
C VAL A 688 -34.24 -23.93 24.33
N GLU A 689 -35.34 -23.22 24.64
CA GLU A 689 -35.94 -23.11 25.98
C GLU A 689 -37.14 -24.07 26.18
N GLY A 690 -37.38 -25.00 25.25
CA GLY A 690 -38.41 -26.04 25.41
C GLY A 690 -39.87 -25.53 25.39
N LEU A 691 -40.10 -24.33 24.87
CA LEU A 691 -41.41 -23.69 24.77
C LEU A 691 -42.15 -24.13 23.49
N GLU A 692 -43.47 -24.24 23.55
CA GLU A 692 -44.30 -24.42 22.36
C GLU A 692 -44.00 -23.37 21.27
N ALA A 693 -44.11 -23.77 19.99
CA ALA A 693 -43.87 -22.89 18.84
C ALA A 693 -44.76 -21.63 18.82
N SER A 694 -44.35 -20.60 18.06
CA SER A 694 -44.90 -19.22 18.14
C SER A 694 -46.41 -19.07 17.88
N GLY A 695 -47.07 -20.10 17.32
CA GLY A 695 -48.53 -20.18 17.17
C GLY A 695 -49.31 -20.51 18.44
N SER A 696 -48.62 -20.91 19.52
CA SER A 696 -49.17 -21.31 20.83
C SER A 696 -50.18 -20.33 21.43
N THR A 697 -51.00 -20.84 22.35
CA THR A 697 -51.80 -20.05 23.29
C THR A 697 -50.93 -19.19 24.21
N TYR A 698 -49.72 -19.64 24.59
CA TYR A 698 -48.77 -18.86 25.41
C TYR A 698 -47.87 -18.01 24.51
N ILE A 699 -48.19 -16.72 24.42
CA ILE A 699 -47.68 -15.87 23.33
C ILE A 699 -46.31 -15.26 23.60
N CYS A 700 -45.89 -15.22 24.86
CA CYS A 700 -44.66 -14.58 25.27
C CYS A 700 -43.55 -15.61 25.58
N THR A 701 -42.30 -15.19 25.37
CA THR A 701 -41.10 -15.90 25.85
C THR A 701 -40.60 -15.33 27.17
N LEU A 702 -41.28 -14.32 27.72
CA LEU A 702 -40.89 -13.54 28.89
C LEU A 702 -41.86 -13.70 30.06
N CYS A 703 -43.15 -13.89 29.77
CA CYS A 703 -44.20 -14.06 30.77
C CYS A 703 -45.20 -15.15 30.35
N ASP A 704 -46.08 -15.52 31.28
CA ASP A 704 -46.99 -16.64 31.15
C ASP A 704 -48.35 -16.31 30.50
N ALA A 705 -48.51 -15.08 30.01
CA ALA A 705 -49.79 -14.58 29.50
C ALA A 705 -50.30 -15.36 28.27
N THR A 706 -51.59 -15.70 28.31
CA THR A 706 -52.30 -16.35 27.21
C THR A 706 -52.68 -15.34 26.10
N ARG A 707 -52.94 -15.83 24.88
CA ARG A 707 -53.30 -14.98 23.73
C ARG A 707 -54.59 -14.17 23.92
N LEU A 708 -55.51 -14.68 24.74
CA LEU A 708 -56.77 -14.03 25.10
C LEU A 708 -56.55 -12.95 26.16
N GLU A 709 -55.98 -13.33 27.30
CA GLU A 709 -55.58 -12.45 28.41
C GLU A 709 -54.73 -11.27 27.94
N ALA A 710 -53.67 -11.54 27.17
CA ALA A 710 -52.80 -10.52 26.61
C ALA A 710 -53.49 -9.65 25.55
N SER A 711 -54.64 -10.05 25.00
CA SER A 711 -55.47 -9.19 24.13
C SER A 711 -56.45 -8.31 24.90
N GLN A 712 -56.73 -8.64 26.17
CA GLN A 712 -57.60 -7.88 27.08
C GLN A 712 -56.80 -6.86 27.91
N ASN A 713 -55.68 -7.30 28.50
CA ASN A 713 -54.80 -6.49 29.34
C ASN A 713 -53.81 -5.66 28.50
N LEU A 714 -53.23 -6.27 27.46
CA LEU A 714 -52.26 -5.69 26.50
C LEU A 714 -50.91 -5.22 27.08
N ILE A 715 -50.90 -4.58 28.25
CA ILE A 715 -49.77 -3.80 28.77
C ILE A 715 -49.27 -4.34 30.11
N LEU A 716 -50.13 -4.54 31.11
CA LEU A 716 -49.73 -4.75 32.51
C LEU A 716 -49.30 -6.21 32.76
N HIS A 717 -48.07 -6.52 32.38
CA HIS A 717 -47.41 -7.80 32.60
C HIS A 717 -45.95 -7.53 32.98
N SER A 718 -45.36 -8.37 33.83
CA SER A 718 -43.92 -8.36 34.12
C SER A 718 -43.23 -9.58 33.49
N ILE A 719 -41.90 -9.58 33.45
CA ILE A 719 -41.13 -10.78 33.12
C ILE A 719 -41.23 -11.77 34.30
N THR A 720 -41.46 -13.05 33.99
CA THR A 720 -41.44 -14.17 34.95
C THR A 720 -40.42 -15.23 34.51
N ARG A 721 -40.50 -15.63 33.23
CA ARG A 721 -39.78 -16.76 32.65
C ARG A 721 -38.28 -16.55 32.66
N ASN A 722 -37.57 -17.57 33.12
CA ASN A 722 -36.12 -17.67 33.13
C ASN A 722 -35.69 -19.13 32.95
N HIS A 723 -34.44 -19.36 32.57
CA HIS A 723 -33.93 -20.69 32.19
C HIS A 723 -34.03 -21.74 33.31
N ALA A 724 -33.76 -21.35 34.57
CA ALA A 724 -33.85 -22.26 35.72
C ALA A 724 -35.30 -22.68 35.98
N GLU A 725 -36.24 -21.72 35.94
CA GLU A 725 -37.67 -22.01 36.06
C GLU A 725 -38.19 -22.88 34.89
N ASN A 726 -37.72 -22.66 33.66
CA ASN A 726 -38.07 -23.53 32.52
C ASN A 726 -37.60 -24.98 32.76
N LEU A 727 -36.42 -25.19 33.35
CA LEU A 727 -35.92 -26.52 33.71
C LEU A 727 -36.80 -27.18 34.79
N GLU A 728 -37.17 -26.44 35.84
CA GLU A 728 -38.08 -26.94 36.89
C GLU A 728 -39.47 -27.28 36.35
N ARG A 729 -40.03 -26.41 35.49
CA ARG A 729 -41.31 -26.62 34.79
C ARG A 729 -41.25 -27.85 33.87
N TYR A 730 -40.14 -28.10 33.17
CA TYR A 730 -39.96 -29.31 32.39
C TYR A 730 -39.90 -30.58 33.26
N GLU A 731 -39.20 -30.56 34.39
CA GLU A 731 -39.17 -31.73 35.28
C GLU A 731 -40.54 -31.98 35.94
N MET A 732 -41.34 -30.94 36.19
CA MET A 732 -42.74 -31.06 36.60
C MET A 732 -43.63 -31.66 35.51
N TRP A 733 -43.48 -31.22 34.25
CA TRP A 733 -44.14 -31.81 33.07
C TRP A 733 -43.78 -33.29 32.90
N ARG A 734 -42.50 -33.64 33.02
CA ARG A 734 -41.98 -34.99 32.82
C ARG A 734 -42.39 -35.97 33.94
N SER A 735 -42.53 -35.48 35.18
CA SER A 735 -42.86 -36.33 36.33
C SER A 735 -44.35 -36.40 36.68
N ASN A 736 -45.15 -35.39 36.28
CA ASN A 736 -46.57 -35.23 36.62
C ASN A 736 -46.91 -35.66 38.08
N PRO A 737 -46.34 -34.98 39.09
CA PRO A 737 -46.47 -35.38 40.50
C PRO A 737 -47.88 -35.18 41.07
N TYR A 738 -48.76 -34.48 40.34
CA TYR A 738 -50.15 -34.22 40.71
C TYR A 738 -51.15 -35.15 39.99
N HIS A 739 -50.67 -36.01 39.07
CA HIS A 739 -51.49 -36.89 38.23
C HIS A 739 -52.60 -36.17 37.44
N GLU A 740 -52.29 -34.96 36.98
CA GLU A 740 -53.20 -34.09 36.21
C GLU A 740 -53.39 -34.61 34.78
N THR A 741 -54.50 -34.22 34.14
CA THR A 741 -54.69 -34.45 32.70
C THR A 741 -53.73 -33.61 31.87
N VAL A 742 -53.56 -33.96 30.59
CA VAL A 742 -52.58 -33.29 29.70
C VAL A 742 -52.83 -31.78 29.58
N ASP A 743 -54.09 -31.33 29.53
CA ASP A 743 -54.44 -29.91 29.40
C ASP A 743 -54.24 -29.13 30.71
N GLU A 744 -54.57 -29.73 31.86
CA GLU A 744 -54.33 -29.17 33.19
C GLU A 744 -52.83 -29.05 33.48
N LEU A 745 -52.07 -30.12 33.25
CA LEU A 745 -50.61 -30.13 33.42
C LEU A 745 -49.93 -29.13 32.48
N ARG A 746 -50.39 -29.06 31.23
CA ARG A 746 -49.91 -28.09 30.23
C ARG A 746 -50.14 -26.64 30.67
N ASP A 747 -51.26 -26.34 31.33
CA ASP A 747 -51.46 -25.02 31.94
C ASP A 747 -50.62 -24.82 33.21
N ARG A 748 -50.47 -25.82 34.08
CA ARG A 748 -49.59 -25.73 35.25
C ARG A 748 -48.16 -25.33 34.86
N VAL A 749 -47.61 -25.92 33.80
CA VAL A 749 -46.25 -25.61 33.30
C VAL A 749 -46.22 -24.48 32.26
N LYS A 750 -47.39 -23.88 31.95
CA LYS A 750 -47.59 -22.76 31.01
C LYS A 750 -46.97 -23.00 29.62
N GLY A 751 -47.06 -24.24 29.12
CA GLY A 751 -46.56 -24.62 27.79
C GLY A 751 -45.03 -24.79 27.66
N VAL A 752 -44.33 -25.11 28.76
CA VAL A 752 -43.00 -25.74 28.71
C VAL A 752 -43.19 -27.25 28.53
N SER A 753 -42.69 -27.83 27.44
CA SER A 753 -42.88 -29.27 27.14
C SER A 753 -41.65 -29.97 26.56
N GLY A 754 -40.69 -29.22 26.02
CA GLY A 754 -39.32 -29.68 25.75
C GLY A 754 -38.39 -29.35 26.92
N LYS A 755 -37.22 -29.98 26.98
CA LYS A 755 -36.20 -29.64 27.99
C LYS A 755 -35.33 -28.49 27.49
N PRO A 756 -35.19 -27.37 28.23
CA PRO A 756 -34.23 -26.33 27.90
C PRO A 756 -32.80 -26.88 27.82
N PHE A 757 -32.00 -26.42 26.85
CA PHE A 757 -30.59 -26.80 26.73
C PHE A 757 -29.62 -25.65 26.43
N ILE A 758 -30.12 -24.47 26.01
CA ILE A 758 -29.33 -23.24 25.95
C ILE A 758 -30.00 -22.19 26.83
N GLU A 759 -29.25 -21.63 27.78
CA GLU A 759 -29.67 -20.48 28.57
C GLU A 759 -29.73 -19.22 27.69
N THR A 760 -30.94 -18.70 27.47
CA THR A 760 -31.17 -17.42 26.82
C THR A 760 -31.45 -16.31 27.84
N VAL A 761 -31.20 -15.06 27.47
CA VAL A 761 -31.57 -13.90 28.32
C VAL A 761 -32.99 -13.46 27.95
N PRO A 762 -33.95 -13.37 28.90
CA PRO A 762 -35.32 -12.91 28.64
C PRO A 762 -35.36 -11.47 28.09
N SER A 763 -35.30 -11.31 26.78
CA SER A 763 -35.20 -10.04 26.06
C SER A 763 -35.94 -10.09 24.70
N ILE A 764 -35.80 -9.06 23.87
CA ILE A 764 -36.49 -8.91 22.58
C ILE A 764 -35.47 -8.65 21.47
N ASP A 765 -35.46 -9.48 20.40
CA ASP A 765 -34.70 -9.13 19.20
C ASP A 765 -35.34 -7.93 18.49
N ALA A 766 -34.60 -6.81 18.45
CA ALA A 766 -35.05 -5.58 17.82
C ALA A 766 -35.27 -5.70 16.30
N LEU A 767 -34.58 -6.63 15.62
CA LEU A 767 -34.72 -6.81 14.17
C LEU A 767 -36.00 -7.57 13.82
N HIS A 768 -36.26 -8.72 14.44
CA HIS A 768 -37.49 -9.46 14.21
C HIS A 768 -38.73 -8.78 14.80
N CYS A 769 -38.58 -8.01 15.89
CA CYS A 769 -39.61 -7.09 16.37
C CYS A 769 -40.00 -6.06 15.28
N ASP A 770 -39.02 -5.40 14.66
CA ASP A 770 -39.25 -4.46 13.55
C ASP A 770 -39.98 -5.10 12.36
N ILE A 771 -39.58 -6.31 11.97
CA ILE A 771 -40.15 -7.04 10.82
C ILE A 771 -41.56 -7.56 11.14
N GLY A 772 -41.77 -8.09 12.35
CA GLY A 772 -43.07 -8.57 12.82
C GLY A 772 -44.09 -7.44 12.91
N ASN A 773 -43.72 -6.34 13.56
CA ASN A 773 -44.58 -5.16 13.72
C ASN A 773 -44.90 -4.52 12.35
N ALA A 774 -43.92 -4.36 11.45
CA ALA A 774 -44.17 -3.84 10.11
C ALA A 774 -45.03 -4.78 9.23
N THR A 775 -44.90 -6.09 9.40
CA THR A 775 -45.77 -7.10 8.76
C THR A 775 -47.20 -7.02 9.27
N GLU A 776 -47.39 -6.66 10.53
CA GLU A 776 -48.72 -6.49 11.12
C GLU A 776 -49.37 -5.17 10.69
N PHE A 777 -48.64 -4.05 10.70
CA PHE A 777 -49.10 -2.78 10.11
C PHE A 777 -49.45 -2.91 8.61
N TYR A 778 -48.69 -3.68 7.83
CA TYR A 778 -49.04 -3.97 6.44
C TYR A 778 -50.41 -4.67 6.30
N LYS A 779 -50.76 -5.58 7.22
CA LYS A 779 -52.09 -6.21 7.26
C LYS A 779 -53.18 -5.23 7.71
N ILE A 780 -52.89 -4.30 8.63
CA ILE A 780 -53.82 -3.21 8.97
C ILE A 780 -54.12 -2.40 7.71
N PHE A 781 -53.09 -1.92 6.99
CA PHE A 781 -53.25 -1.17 5.75
C PHE A 781 -54.06 -1.95 4.69
N GLN A 782 -53.79 -3.25 4.50
CA GLN A 782 -54.57 -4.12 3.60
C GLN A 782 -56.05 -4.22 4.01
N PHE A 783 -56.36 -4.22 5.31
CA PHE A 783 -57.70 -4.42 5.85
C PHE A 783 -58.51 -3.11 5.88
N GLU A 784 -57.86 -1.97 6.10
CA GLU A 784 -58.49 -0.65 6.03
C GLU A 784 -58.79 -0.23 4.58
N VAL A 785 -57.89 -0.52 3.63
CA VAL A 785 -58.15 -0.42 2.17
C VAL A 785 -59.31 -1.33 1.73
N GLY A 786 -59.63 -2.37 2.50
CA GLY A 786 -60.75 -3.26 2.28
C GLY A 786 -62.04 -2.91 3.04
N GLU A 787 -62.00 -1.91 3.93
CA GLU A 787 -63.06 -1.60 4.90
C GLU A 787 -63.58 -2.86 5.65
N VAL A 788 -62.67 -3.73 6.11
CA VAL A 788 -63.03 -5.02 6.74
C VAL A 788 -63.97 -4.86 7.94
N TYR A 789 -63.92 -3.74 8.65
CA TYR A 789 -64.85 -3.41 9.74
C TYR A 789 -66.32 -3.24 9.28
N LYS A 790 -66.57 -2.95 7.99
CA LYS A 790 -67.92 -2.99 7.37
C LYS A 790 -68.23 -4.35 6.72
N LYS A 791 -67.20 -5.12 6.34
CA LYS A 791 -67.31 -6.37 5.57
C LYS A 791 -66.42 -7.47 6.16
N PRO A 792 -66.79 -8.07 7.31
CA PRO A 792 -65.95 -9.06 7.99
C PRO A 792 -65.72 -10.33 7.16
N ASN A 793 -66.74 -10.78 6.43
CA ASN A 793 -66.75 -12.04 5.67
C ASN A 793 -66.18 -11.92 4.24
N ALA A 794 -65.25 -11.00 4.02
CA ALA A 794 -64.66 -10.77 2.70
C ALA A 794 -63.81 -11.94 2.18
N SER A 795 -63.93 -12.25 0.88
CA SER A 795 -63.38 -13.44 0.22
C SER A 795 -61.85 -13.43 0.08
N LYS A 796 -61.26 -14.58 -0.25
CA LYS A 796 -59.80 -14.69 -0.53
C LYS A 796 -59.40 -13.84 -1.75
N GLU A 797 -60.30 -13.68 -2.72
CA GLU A 797 -60.15 -12.93 -3.97
C GLU A 797 -60.30 -11.41 -3.72
N GLU A 798 -61.15 -11.01 -2.79
CA GLU A 798 -61.24 -9.62 -2.31
C GLU A 798 -59.96 -9.23 -1.55
N ARG A 799 -59.52 -10.05 -0.60
CA ARG A 799 -58.27 -9.81 0.16
C ARG A 799 -57.04 -9.72 -0.76
N LYS A 800 -56.96 -10.57 -1.80
CA LYS A 800 -55.95 -10.48 -2.87
C LYS A 800 -56.06 -9.21 -3.71
N ARG A 801 -57.28 -8.75 -4.03
CA ARG A 801 -57.51 -7.47 -4.75
C ARG A 801 -57.03 -6.28 -3.93
N TRP A 802 -57.36 -6.20 -2.64
CA TRP A 802 -56.88 -5.13 -1.75
C TRP A 802 -55.35 -5.13 -1.63
N GLN A 803 -54.74 -6.30 -1.45
CA GLN A 803 -53.28 -6.43 -1.46
C GLN A 803 -52.67 -5.90 -2.76
N SER A 804 -53.22 -6.29 -3.91
CA SER A 804 -52.75 -5.82 -5.22
C SER A 804 -52.89 -4.29 -5.39
N THR A 805 -53.94 -3.68 -4.84
CA THR A 805 -54.14 -2.22 -4.85
C THR A 805 -53.11 -1.52 -3.97
N LEU A 806 -52.92 -1.99 -2.72
CA LEU A 806 -51.90 -1.47 -1.80
C LEU A 806 -50.49 -1.59 -2.40
N ASP A 807 -50.13 -2.75 -2.93
CA ASP A 807 -48.84 -3.03 -3.57
C ASP A 807 -48.57 -2.13 -4.79
N LYS A 808 -49.60 -1.84 -5.60
CA LYS A 808 -49.51 -0.89 -6.72
C LYS A 808 -49.31 0.55 -6.22
N HIS A 809 -50.00 0.95 -5.16
CA HIS A 809 -49.92 2.31 -4.62
C HIS A 809 -48.57 2.55 -3.91
N LEU A 810 -48.12 1.63 -3.04
CA LEU A 810 -46.81 1.69 -2.37
C LEU A 810 -45.64 1.69 -3.40
N ARG A 811 -45.81 1.00 -4.53
CA ARG A 811 -44.87 1.10 -5.66
C ARG A 811 -44.91 2.47 -6.34
N LYS A 812 -46.08 3.07 -6.51
CA LYS A 812 -46.27 4.37 -7.18
C LYS A 812 -45.77 5.55 -6.35
N LYS A 813 -46.03 5.58 -5.04
CA LYS A 813 -45.63 6.67 -4.12
C LYS A 813 -44.27 6.40 -3.47
N MET A 814 -44.17 5.31 -2.70
CA MET A 814 -43.01 5.02 -1.85
C MET A 814 -41.87 4.31 -2.59
N SER A 815 -42.01 4.06 -3.91
CA SER A 815 -41.08 3.25 -4.71
C SER A 815 -40.81 1.84 -4.15
N LEU A 816 -41.74 1.30 -3.35
CA LEU A 816 -41.60 -0.01 -2.72
C LEU A 816 -42.00 -1.12 -3.72
N LYS A 817 -41.11 -2.10 -3.90
CA LYS A 817 -41.45 -3.32 -4.64
C LYS A 817 -42.03 -4.34 -3.64
N PRO A 818 -43.21 -4.93 -3.90
CA PRO A 818 -43.76 -6.00 -3.09
C PRO A 818 -42.79 -7.17 -2.93
N MET A 819 -42.86 -7.85 -1.78
CA MET A 819 -41.98 -8.96 -1.40
C MET A 819 -42.82 -10.09 -0.77
N THR A 820 -42.35 -11.34 -0.90
CA THR A 820 -43.03 -12.53 -0.34
C THR A 820 -42.81 -12.67 1.17
N ARG A 821 -41.55 -12.55 1.63
CA ARG A 821 -41.17 -12.37 3.04
C ARG A 821 -40.66 -10.93 3.22
N MET A 822 -41.16 -10.21 4.23
CA MET A 822 -40.69 -8.86 4.54
C MET A 822 -39.27 -8.91 5.14
N ASN A 823 -38.45 -7.89 4.88
CA ASN A 823 -37.14 -7.73 5.50
C ASN A 823 -37.00 -6.37 6.20
N GLY A 824 -35.96 -6.20 7.03
CA GLY A 824 -35.72 -4.97 7.80
C GLY A 824 -35.60 -3.69 6.95
N ASN A 825 -35.13 -3.79 5.70
CA ASN A 825 -35.08 -2.64 4.78
C ASN A 825 -36.44 -2.23 4.23
N PHE A 826 -37.36 -3.17 4.04
CA PHE A 826 -38.76 -2.88 3.70
C PHE A 826 -39.50 -2.33 4.94
N ALA A 827 -39.33 -2.98 6.10
CA ALA A 827 -39.91 -2.53 7.37
C ALA A 827 -39.51 -1.08 7.71
N ARG A 828 -38.21 -0.74 7.65
CA ARG A 828 -37.70 0.63 7.88
C ARG A 828 -38.23 1.68 6.89
N LYS A 829 -38.78 1.28 5.74
CA LYS A 829 -39.40 2.20 4.76
C LYS A 829 -40.93 2.24 4.82
N LEU A 830 -41.56 1.17 5.29
CA LEU A 830 -43.01 1.10 5.48
C LEU A 830 -43.45 1.79 6.78
N MET A 831 -42.60 1.75 7.82
CA MET A 831 -42.85 2.41 9.09
C MET A 831 -42.43 3.88 9.04
N THR A 832 -43.15 4.68 8.24
CA THR A 832 -42.94 6.14 8.14
C THR A 832 -44.27 6.89 8.03
N LYS A 833 -44.27 8.20 8.32
CA LYS A 833 -45.48 9.03 8.20
C LYS A 833 -45.94 9.17 6.74
N GLU A 834 -45.03 9.32 5.78
CA GLU A 834 -45.41 9.47 4.36
C GLU A 834 -46.03 8.19 3.80
N THR A 835 -45.65 7.01 4.33
CA THR A 835 -46.31 5.75 3.97
C THR A 835 -47.77 5.75 4.41
N VAL A 836 -48.09 6.26 5.60
CA VAL A 836 -49.48 6.33 6.07
C VAL A 836 -50.30 7.32 5.24
N GLU A 837 -49.77 8.51 4.94
CA GLU A 837 -50.47 9.45 4.06
C GLU A 837 -50.76 8.84 2.67
N ALA A 838 -49.80 8.11 2.10
CA ALA A 838 -49.99 7.38 0.84
C ALA A 838 -50.98 6.20 0.93
N VAL A 839 -51.26 5.67 2.13
CA VAL A 839 -52.29 4.65 2.38
C VAL A 839 -53.66 5.31 2.62
N CYS A 840 -53.71 6.47 3.28
CA CYS A 840 -54.93 7.26 3.45
C CYS A 840 -55.56 7.67 2.10
N GLU A 841 -54.76 7.93 1.06
CA GLU A 841 -55.23 8.12 -0.33
C GLU A 841 -56.06 6.96 -0.91
N LEU A 842 -56.09 5.79 -0.27
CA LEU A 842 -56.89 4.62 -0.66
C LEU A 842 -58.13 4.39 0.22
N ILE A 843 -58.31 5.15 1.31
CA ILE A 843 -59.31 4.90 2.35
C ILE A 843 -60.38 6.00 2.29
N GLN A 844 -61.67 5.64 2.33
CA GLN A 844 -62.77 6.60 2.13
C GLN A 844 -63.24 7.32 3.41
N CYS A 845 -62.75 6.91 4.58
CA CYS A 845 -63.22 7.39 5.88
C CYS A 845 -62.14 8.21 6.60
N GLU A 846 -62.35 9.51 6.76
CA GLU A 846 -61.40 10.43 7.40
C GLU A 846 -61.07 10.03 8.85
N GLU A 847 -62.06 9.56 9.65
CA GLU A 847 -61.81 9.01 10.99
C GLU A 847 -60.80 7.86 11.01
N ARG A 848 -60.75 7.06 9.92
CA ARG A 848 -59.78 5.96 9.76
C ARG A 848 -58.41 6.50 9.38
N HIS A 849 -58.34 7.62 8.65
CA HIS A 849 -57.06 8.30 8.42
C HIS A 849 -56.48 8.81 9.73
N GLU A 850 -57.29 9.49 10.56
CA GLU A 850 -56.86 10.00 11.87
C GLU A 850 -56.38 8.86 12.78
N ALA A 851 -57.14 7.78 12.90
CA ALA A 851 -56.75 6.61 13.69
C ALA A 851 -55.42 5.98 13.20
N LEU A 852 -55.19 5.88 11.88
CA LEU A 852 -53.94 5.37 11.32
C LEU A 852 -52.75 6.34 11.51
N ARG A 853 -52.99 7.65 11.37
CA ARG A 853 -52.01 8.70 11.62
C ARG A 853 -51.57 8.71 13.08
N GLU A 854 -52.51 8.60 14.03
CA GLU A 854 -52.24 8.53 15.46
C GLU A 854 -51.47 7.25 15.82
N LEU A 855 -51.95 6.08 15.35
CA LEU A 855 -51.31 4.78 15.61
C LEU A 855 -49.85 4.75 15.12
N MET A 856 -49.58 5.23 13.90
CA MET A 856 -48.21 5.33 13.38
C MET A 856 -47.39 6.40 14.09
N HIS A 857 -48.00 7.52 14.50
CA HIS A 857 -47.28 8.55 15.25
C HIS A 857 -46.80 8.04 16.61
N LEU A 858 -47.64 7.28 17.33
CA LEU A 858 -47.30 6.61 18.58
C LEU A 858 -46.22 5.54 18.37
N TYR A 859 -46.37 4.69 17.35
CA TYR A 859 -45.34 3.70 17.00
C TYR A 859 -43.98 4.37 16.73
N LEU A 860 -43.96 5.51 16.04
CA LEU A 860 -42.74 6.27 15.77
C LEU A 860 -42.16 7.01 16.99
N LYS A 861 -42.97 7.32 18.02
CA LYS A 861 -42.47 7.79 19.32
C LYS A 861 -41.84 6.66 20.14
N MET A 862 -42.43 5.46 20.10
CA MET A 862 -41.98 4.33 20.92
C MET A 862 -40.77 3.62 20.30
N LYS A 863 -40.73 3.48 18.97
CA LYS A 863 -39.71 2.75 18.20
C LYS A 863 -38.25 3.09 18.53
N PRO A 864 -37.85 4.36 18.74
CA PRO A 864 -36.48 4.70 19.10
C PRO A 864 -36.00 3.98 20.37
N VAL A 865 -36.87 3.77 21.36
CA VAL A 865 -36.48 3.21 22.67
C VAL A 865 -35.96 1.78 22.56
N TRP A 866 -36.55 0.92 21.71
CA TRP A 866 -36.04 -0.45 21.51
C TRP A 866 -35.03 -0.60 20.36
N ARG A 867 -34.77 0.46 19.58
CA ARG A 867 -33.83 0.43 18.42
C ARG A 867 -32.55 1.23 18.61
N SER A 868 -32.55 2.19 19.52
CA SER A 868 -31.36 2.94 19.96
C SER A 868 -30.29 2.02 20.55
N SER A 869 -29.02 2.42 20.46
CA SER A 869 -27.92 1.70 21.13
C SER A 869 -27.87 2.05 22.61
N CYS A 870 -28.12 3.30 22.98
CA CYS A 870 -28.21 3.77 24.37
C CYS A 870 -29.40 4.74 24.55
N PRO A 871 -30.65 4.24 24.64
CA PRO A 871 -31.86 5.08 24.62
C PRO A 871 -31.95 6.07 25.79
N THR A 872 -31.36 5.74 26.94
CA THR A 872 -31.26 6.62 28.11
C THR A 872 -30.39 7.87 27.86
N LYS A 873 -29.53 7.85 26.83
CA LYS A 873 -28.72 9.01 26.38
C LYS A 873 -29.25 9.61 25.07
N GLU A 874 -29.67 8.76 24.13
CA GLU A 874 -30.10 9.17 22.78
C GLU A 874 -31.54 9.72 22.73
N CYS A 875 -32.45 9.25 23.60
CA CYS A 875 -33.86 9.62 23.57
C CYS A 875 -34.60 9.52 24.94
N PRO A 876 -34.03 10.07 26.05
CA PRO A 876 -34.58 9.88 27.41
C PRO A 876 -36.04 10.30 27.59
N GLU A 877 -36.50 11.35 26.90
CA GLU A 877 -37.92 11.77 26.92
C GLU A 877 -38.86 10.67 26.42
N LEU A 878 -38.45 9.93 25.38
CA LEU A 878 -39.26 8.84 24.80
C LEU A 878 -39.25 7.60 25.68
N VAL A 879 -38.17 7.37 26.44
CA VAL A 879 -38.11 6.33 27.49
C VAL A 879 -39.11 6.67 28.61
N CYS A 880 -39.05 7.88 29.16
CA CYS A 880 -39.93 8.35 30.23
C CYS A 880 -41.42 8.34 29.81
N GLN A 881 -41.72 8.70 28.56
CA GLN A 881 -43.08 8.67 28.03
C GLN A 881 -43.53 7.28 27.51
N TYR A 882 -42.69 6.23 27.56
CA TYR A 882 -42.98 4.98 26.86
C TYR A 882 -44.29 4.34 27.31
N SER A 883 -44.50 4.20 28.62
CA SER A 883 -45.69 3.55 29.20
C SER A 883 -46.99 4.30 28.88
N PHE A 884 -46.95 5.63 28.79
CA PHE A 884 -48.11 6.43 28.36
C PHE A 884 -48.39 6.24 26.86
N ASN A 885 -47.34 6.22 26.02
CA ASN A 885 -47.52 5.96 24.59
C ASN A 885 -47.99 4.51 24.33
N SER A 886 -47.56 3.52 25.12
CA SER A 886 -48.02 2.13 24.98
C SER A 886 -49.47 1.93 25.44
N GLN A 887 -49.86 2.59 26.54
CA GLN A 887 -51.26 2.70 26.96
C GLN A 887 -52.14 3.28 25.84
N ARG A 888 -51.77 4.45 25.31
CA ARG A 888 -52.54 5.09 24.24
C ARG A 888 -52.58 4.27 22.94
N PHE A 889 -51.50 3.55 22.61
CA PHE A 889 -51.46 2.63 21.47
C PHE A 889 -52.41 1.45 21.66
N ALA A 890 -52.42 0.85 22.85
CA ALA A 890 -53.31 -0.25 23.22
C ALA A 890 -54.79 0.17 23.20
N GLU A 891 -55.13 1.35 23.71
CA GLU A 891 -56.48 1.93 23.60
C GLU A 891 -56.96 1.99 22.15
N LEU A 892 -56.12 2.48 21.23
CA LEU A 892 -56.47 2.58 19.80
C LEU A 892 -56.68 1.21 19.17
N LEU A 893 -55.84 0.22 19.50
CA LEU A 893 -56.03 -1.16 19.04
C LEU A 893 -57.38 -1.73 19.52
N SER A 894 -57.70 -1.54 20.80
CA SER A 894 -58.94 -2.06 21.42
C SER A 894 -60.21 -1.35 20.98
N THR A 895 -60.13 -0.07 20.61
CA THR A 895 -61.31 0.75 20.25
C THR A 895 -61.52 0.85 18.74
N LYS A 896 -60.58 1.45 18.00
CA LYS A 896 -60.70 1.69 16.55
C LYS A 896 -60.41 0.40 15.75
N PHE A 897 -59.53 -0.47 16.22
CA PHE A 897 -59.13 -1.71 15.54
C PHE A 897 -59.64 -3.01 16.20
N SER A 898 -60.67 -2.92 17.04
CA SER A 898 -61.32 -4.05 17.75
C SER A 898 -61.59 -5.25 16.85
N TYR A 899 -62.17 -5.02 15.67
CA TYR A 899 -62.47 -6.01 14.62
C TYR A 899 -61.26 -6.90 14.22
N ARG A 900 -60.02 -6.47 14.52
CA ARG A 900 -58.79 -7.22 14.30
C ARG A 900 -58.14 -7.76 15.58
N TYR A 901 -58.25 -7.08 16.72
CA TYR A 901 -57.49 -7.41 17.95
C TYR A 901 -58.31 -7.97 19.11
N GLU A 902 -59.64 -7.92 19.03
CA GLU A 902 -60.53 -8.60 19.97
C GLU A 902 -60.23 -10.12 19.99
N GLY A 903 -59.87 -10.61 21.18
CA GLY A 903 -59.49 -12.00 21.45
C GLY A 903 -58.13 -12.45 20.89
N LYS A 904 -57.32 -11.57 20.28
CA LYS A 904 -56.01 -11.96 19.71
C LYS A 904 -55.04 -10.80 19.50
N ILE A 905 -53.80 -10.99 19.96
CA ILE A 905 -52.65 -10.11 19.67
C ILE A 905 -51.49 -10.90 19.06
N THR A 906 -50.58 -10.21 18.35
CA THR A 906 -49.32 -10.78 17.85
C THR A 906 -48.27 -10.79 18.96
N ASN A 907 -47.39 -11.79 18.93
CA ASN A 907 -46.37 -11.99 19.97
C ASN A 907 -45.45 -10.76 20.11
N TYR A 908 -45.09 -10.12 18.98
CA TYR A 908 -44.28 -8.90 18.97
C TYR A 908 -45.02 -7.64 19.40
N PHE A 909 -46.33 -7.46 19.12
CA PHE A 909 -47.07 -6.33 19.71
C PHE A 909 -47.16 -6.47 21.23
N HIS A 910 -47.47 -7.65 21.76
CA HIS A 910 -47.46 -7.88 23.22
C HIS A 910 -46.08 -7.60 23.83
N LYS A 911 -44.99 -8.15 23.26
CA LYS A 911 -43.62 -7.89 23.69
C LYS A 911 -43.27 -6.39 23.67
N THR A 912 -43.69 -5.68 22.62
CA THR A 912 -43.44 -4.24 22.48
C THR A 912 -44.21 -3.43 23.53
N LEU A 913 -45.50 -3.71 23.74
CA LEU A 913 -46.37 -2.90 24.59
C LEU A 913 -46.16 -3.11 26.08
N ALA A 914 -45.86 -4.34 26.50
CA ALA A 914 -45.71 -4.71 27.91
C ALA A 914 -44.25 -4.61 28.41
N HIS A 915 -43.32 -5.32 27.75
CA HIS A 915 -42.04 -5.70 28.37
C HIS A 915 -40.86 -4.75 28.07
N VAL A 916 -41.00 -3.82 27.11
CA VAL A 916 -39.90 -2.93 26.71
C VAL A 916 -39.37 -2.04 27.84
N PRO A 917 -40.19 -1.40 28.71
CA PRO A 917 -39.67 -0.60 29.82
C PRO A 917 -38.80 -1.40 30.79
N GLU A 918 -39.27 -2.58 31.22
CA GLU A 918 -38.58 -3.45 32.18
C GLU A 918 -37.23 -3.94 31.63
N ILE A 919 -37.16 -4.30 30.35
CA ILE A 919 -35.90 -4.71 29.71
C ILE A 919 -34.95 -3.51 29.58
N ILE A 920 -35.44 -2.31 29.28
CA ILE A 920 -34.58 -1.11 29.19
C ILE A 920 -34.03 -0.68 30.56
N GLU A 921 -34.81 -0.86 31.64
CA GLU A 921 -34.33 -0.63 33.00
C GLU A 921 -33.27 -1.66 33.41
N ARG A 922 -33.49 -2.94 33.11
CA ARG A 922 -32.58 -4.05 33.47
C ARG A 922 -31.29 -4.10 32.63
N ASP A 923 -31.39 -3.86 31.32
CA ASP A 923 -30.30 -4.08 30.34
C ASP A 923 -29.71 -2.77 29.79
N GLY A 924 -30.30 -1.61 30.09
CA GLY A 924 -29.93 -0.29 29.57
C GLY A 924 -30.22 -0.05 28.09
N SER A 925 -30.45 -1.12 27.31
CA SER A 925 -30.66 -1.10 25.87
C SER A 925 -31.33 -2.39 25.38
N ILE A 926 -32.01 -2.30 24.24
CA ILE A 926 -32.45 -3.47 23.45
C ILE A 926 -31.76 -3.47 22.08
N GLY A 927 -31.63 -2.30 21.45
CA GLY A 927 -31.09 -2.18 20.09
C GLY A 927 -29.64 -2.64 19.96
N ALA A 928 -28.81 -2.43 20.99
CA ALA A 928 -27.44 -2.93 21.02
C ALA A 928 -27.35 -4.47 21.08
N TRP A 929 -28.35 -5.12 21.70
CA TRP A 929 -28.38 -6.56 21.96
C TRP A 929 -29.02 -7.40 20.84
N ALA A 930 -29.48 -6.74 19.77
CA ALA A 930 -30.20 -7.34 18.65
C ALA A 930 -29.36 -8.31 17.78
N SER A 931 -30.08 -9.11 16.99
CA SER A 931 -29.54 -10.06 16.01
C SER A 931 -28.98 -9.41 14.74
N GLU A 932 -29.18 -8.11 14.49
CA GLU A 932 -28.86 -7.43 13.21
C GLU A 932 -27.37 -7.50 12.84
N GLY A 933 -26.46 -7.63 13.83
CA GLY A 933 -25.05 -7.96 13.60
C GLY A 933 -24.82 -9.38 13.10
N ASN A 934 -25.52 -10.37 13.68
CA ASN A 934 -25.44 -11.77 13.25
C ASN A 934 -26.03 -11.94 11.85
N GLU A 935 -27.23 -11.41 11.59
CA GLU A 935 -27.87 -11.42 10.26
C GLU A 935 -27.01 -10.70 9.19
N SER A 936 -26.25 -9.66 9.58
CA SER A 936 -25.27 -9.04 8.67
C SER A 936 -24.08 -9.97 8.36
N GLY A 937 -23.69 -10.86 9.28
CA GLY A 937 -22.72 -11.94 9.06
C GLY A 937 -23.18 -13.01 8.06
N ASN A 938 -24.49 -13.29 7.94
CA ASN A 938 -25.03 -14.25 6.95
C ASN A 938 -24.69 -13.87 5.51
N LYS A 939 -24.65 -12.55 5.24
CA LYS A 939 -24.22 -11.97 3.95
C LYS A 939 -22.72 -12.16 3.69
N LEU A 940 -21.89 -12.24 4.73
CA LEU A 940 -20.47 -12.60 4.62
C LEU A 940 -20.30 -14.10 4.33
N PHE A 941 -20.96 -14.98 5.08
CA PHE A 941 -20.94 -16.43 4.86
C PHE A 941 -21.27 -16.80 3.40
N ARG A 942 -22.38 -16.28 2.86
CA ARG A 942 -22.78 -16.52 1.44
C ARG A 942 -21.78 -15.98 0.41
N ARG A 943 -20.92 -15.04 0.80
CA ARG A 943 -19.82 -14.51 -0.04
C ARG A 943 -18.56 -15.36 0.08
N PHE A 944 -18.09 -15.64 1.30
CA PHE A 944 -16.85 -16.39 1.52
C PHE A 944 -16.95 -17.83 0.98
N ARG A 945 -18.10 -18.51 1.21
CA ARG A 945 -18.42 -19.84 0.66
C ARG A 945 -18.31 -19.94 -0.87
N LYS A 946 -18.39 -18.80 -1.58
CA LYS A 946 -18.28 -18.70 -3.06
C LYS A 946 -16.96 -18.11 -3.55
N MET A 947 -16.35 -17.18 -2.81
CA MET A 947 -15.23 -16.35 -3.28
C MET A 947 -13.88 -16.70 -2.62
N ASN A 948 -13.90 -17.24 -1.41
CA ASN A 948 -12.72 -17.39 -0.57
C ASN A 948 -12.41 -18.86 -0.24
N ALA A 949 -13.42 -19.72 -0.19
CA ALA A 949 -13.32 -21.12 0.20
C ALA A 949 -13.01 -22.13 -0.93
N ARG A 950 -12.36 -23.24 -0.57
CA ARG A 950 -12.27 -24.49 -1.34
C ARG A 950 -13.69 -24.96 -1.70
N GLN A 951 -13.90 -25.29 -2.97
CA GLN A 951 -15.22 -25.72 -3.47
C GLN A 951 -15.38 -27.24 -3.30
N SER A 952 -15.41 -27.71 -2.05
CA SER A 952 -15.52 -29.12 -1.67
C SER A 952 -16.15 -29.25 -0.28
N LYS A 953 -17.12 -30.18 -0.12
CA LYS A 953 -17.83 -30.46 1.14
C LYS A 953 -16.90 -30.56 2.36
N CYS A 954 -15.80 -31.30 2.21
CA CYS A 954 -14.86 -31.61 3.30
C CYS A 954 -14.16 -30.37 3.91
N TYR A 955 -13.93 -29.33 3.11
CA TYR A 955 -13.10 -28.17 3.51
C TYR A 955 -13.85 -26.84 3.51
N GLU A 956 -15.09 -26.79 3.00
CA GLU A 956 -15.76 -25.50 2.80
C GLU A 956 -16.16 -24.80 4.10
N MET A 957 -16.38 -25.52 5.21
CA MET A 957 -16.64 -24.93 6.53
C MET A 957 -15.34 -24.62 7.31
N GLU A 958 -14.17 -24.99 6.78
CA GLU A 958 -12.83 -24.69 7.36
C GLU A 958 -12.25 -23.38 6.78
N ASP A 959 -12.64 -23.01 5.56
CA ASP A 959 -12.15 -21.80 4.85
C ASP A 959 -13.09 -20.57 4.95
N VAL A 960 -14.27 -20.69 5.58
CA VAL A 960 -15.36 -19.68 5.59
C VAL A 960 -15.40 -18.87 6.88
#